data_AF-S5XN89-F1
#
_entry.id   AF-S5XN89-F1
#
_cell.length_a   1.000
_cell.length_b   1.000
_cell.length_c   1.000
_cell.angle_alpha   90.00
_cell.angle_beta   90.00
_cell.angle_gamma   90.00
#
_symmetry.space_group_name_H-M   'P 1'
#
loop_
_entity.id
_entity.type
_entity.pdbx_description
1 polymer ?
#
loop_
_entity_poly.entity_id
_entity_poly.type
_entity_poly.pdbx_seq_one_letter_code
_entity_poly.pdbx_strand_id
1 'polypeptide(L)'
;MISRILGLFRLYASRHATMQKSGFPLLDNLGKRVGHIDRITIREGRLWVEGWTLSDRVGLANSVQTVECAPNLTRDDVETQFADVRGKTPGFMLDMPLSLDHTVFWSDVGDIRYMQALPQVASRELKTMRRKQFVPFLRDTIRVFPAGVRWLLHRDPQSAARIKSALKLNTVPRSRQLNDLIFAEDVAVKDRLPGELLRTGITIVIPVYNAFDLLPEVLARVVSHTDLPWRLILIEDSSSDPQVRPWLRAWRAGLSSNVAARVTVLENDTNLGFIGSVNKAFAAALPFGNHVVLLNSDAFVPARWASRLIRPFLEHDNVATVTPMSNDAEIFNVPVICKRAHLFAGEADAIDEVAARFFPGADLADAPTGVGFCMAINIKFLRKLPELDAGFGRGYGEEVDWCQRARHLGGRHLGHGGLFVEHRGGSSFGSADKLRLVRDNSKIVSLRYPRYDAEVQEFIRQDPLNTARLALALAWAGKRQKGAVPVYLAHDMGGGAEHYLQDRLKTDLKTGASAVILRVGGLSRWQIELHSAEGITRGGTDSTDFVRRLLGLLPARRIIYSCAVGDRDAVSMPEVLISLARGPDDRIEVLVHDYLIFSPSYTLLESDGIYRGVPTSHNSDPAHTVIRDDGTIVTLNDWRKAWGTLLEAASLITVFSENSRNLVCLAYPDVAAKLTVTPHRLLHDVPPITPRKTKDGVPVIGVLGNIGYQKGITVLRDLSQELVKNRRARLVVLGNTEPAYPLAASAHIHGDYRVQDIPALVARYGITRWLIPSIWPETFSYTTHEALATGLPVFGFDLGAQGDAIRAAAAVSGRGGVIPLVESGADPDEVLDMLLNEEVQELCVS
;
A
#
# COMPACT_ATOMS: atom_id res chain seq x y z
N MET A 1 -11.72 25.45 22.24
CA MET A 1 -10.60 25.38 21.26
C MET A 1 -9.37 24.70 21.84
N ILE A 2 -8.91 25.08 23.04
CA ILE A 2 -7.71 24.50 23.71
C ILE A 2 -7.80 22.98 23.91
N SER A 3 -8.96 22.46 24.35
CA SER A 3 -9.19 21.01 24.52
C SER A 3 -9.02 20.21 23.23
N ARG A 4 -9.49 20.75 22.09
CA ARG A 4 -9.34 20.12 20.76
C ARG A 4 -7.89 20.08 20.31
N ILE A 5 -7.12 21.15 20.53
CA ILE A 5 -5.68 21.20 20.22
C ILE A 5 -4.91 20.21 21.08
N LEU A 6 -5.24 20.12 22.38
CA LEU A 6 -4.62 19.13 23.28
C LEU A 6 -4.95 17.69 22.88
N GLY A 7 -6.19 17.41 22.45
CA GLY A 7 -6.57 16.10 21.90
C GLY A 7 -5.81 15.76 20.63
N LEU A 8 -5.71 16.71 19.69
CA LEU A 8 -4.96 16.53 18.45
C LEU A 8 -3.46 16.33 18.71
N PHE A 9 -2.88 17.05 19.67
CA PHE A 9 -1.49 16.83 20.09
C PHE A 9 -1.28 15.44 20.68
N ARG A 10 -2.22 14.92 21.48
CA ARG A 10 -2.13 13.55 22.02
C ARG A 10 -2.10 12.51 20.90
N LEU A 11 -2.95 12.67 19.89
CA LEU A 11 -2.99 11.79 18.71
C LEU A 11 -1.73 11.91 17.84
N TYR A 12 -1.23 13.13 17.64
CA TYR A 12 0.04 13.36 16.95
C TYR A 12 1.20 12.71 17.71
N ALA A 13 1.27 12.92 19.03
CA ALA A 13 2.32 12.38 19.87
C ALA A 13 2.25 10.85 19.96
N SER A 14 1.07 10.22 20.02
CA SER A 14 0.98 8.75 20.02
C SER A 14 1.55 8.14 18.74
N ARG A 15 1.37 8.81 17.60
CA ARG A 15 1.81 8.34 16.28
C ARG A 15 3.28 8.63 15.96
N HIS A 16 3.81 9.78 16.40
CA HIS A 16 5.16 10.22 16.05
C HIS A 16 6.21 10.00 17.15
N ALA A 17 5.78 9.81 18.40
CA ALA A 17 6.72 9.64 19.50
C ALA A 17 7.35 8.24 19.46
N THR A 18 8.67 8.23 19.29
CA THR A 18 9.49 7.02 19.31
C THR A 18 10.61 7.14 20.35
N MET A 19 10.99 6.01 20.93
CA MET A 19 12.14 5.88 21.83
C MET A 19 12.88 4.60 21.50
N GLN A 20 14.21 4.64 21.56
CA GLN A 20 15.05 3.47 21.36
C GLN A 20 15.93 3.26 22.59
N LYS A 21 16.08 2.01 23.02
CA LYS A 21 17.03 1.57 24.05
C LYS A 21 18.08 0.66 23.40
N SER A 22 19.24 0.56 24.03
CA SER A 22 20.32 -0.31 23.57
C SER A 22 19.90 -1.78 23.64
N GLY A 23 20.27 -2.53 22.61
CA GLY A 23 20.19 -3.99 22.59
C GLY A 23 21.34 -4.63 23.39
N PHE A 24 21.35 -5.96 23.45
CA PHE A 24 22.35 -6.74 24.20
C PHE A 24 22.46 -8.19 23.67
N PRO A 25 23.59 -8.88 23.92
CA PRO A 25 23.78 -10.26 23.52
C PRO A 25 22.93 -11.25 24.31
N LEU A 26 22.44 -12.28 23.61
CA LEU A 26 21.83 -13.47 24.22
C LEU A 26 22.94 -14.52 24.40
N LEU A 27 23.13 -14.97 25.64
CA LEU A 27 24.19 -15.91 26.01
C LEU A 27 23.57 -17.17 26.60
N ASP A 28 24.14 -18.34 26.30
CA ASP A 28 23.80 -19.60 26.94
C ASP A 28 24.46 -19.74 28.33
N ASN A 29 24.23 -20.88 28.99
CA ASN A 29 24.78 -21.20 30.31
C ASN A 29 26.31 -21.33 30.34
N LEU A 30 26.96 -21.46 29.17
CA LEU A 30 28.41 -21.49 29.02
C LEU A 30 28.99 -20.12 28.59
N GLY A 31 28.14 -19.08 28.50
CA GLY A 31 28.53 -17.75 28.06
C GLY A 31 28.75 -17.63 26.54
N LYS A 32 28.38 -18.65 25.75
CA LYS A 32 28.44 -18.60 24.29
C LYS A 32 27.26 -17.79 23.77
N ARG A 33 27.53 -16.92 22.79
CA ARG A 33 26.49 -16.12 22.14
C ARG A 33 25.57 -17.01 21.30
N VAL A 34 24.31 -17.07 21.69
CA VAL A 34 23.23 -17.80 21.00
C VAL A 34 22.27 -16.87 20.27
N GLY A 35 22.47 -15.55 20.38
CA GLY A 35 21.70 -14.55 19.66
C GLY A 35 22.07 -13.13 20.06
N HIS A 36 21.33 -12.16 19.54
CA HIS A 36 21.49 -10.76 19.89
C HIS A 36 20.16 -10.02 19.73
N ILE A 37 19.81 -9.20 20.73
CA ILE A 37 18.78 -8.18 20.56
C ILE A 37 19.45 -6.96 19.97
N ASP A 38 19.08 -6.60 18.75
CA ASP A 38 19.66 -5.46 18.03
C ASP A 38 19.04 -4.15 18.47
N ARG A 39 17.72 -4.17 18.69
CA ARG A 39 16.96 -2.96 18.98
C ARG A 39 15.77 -3.22 19.89
N ILE A 40 15.61 -2.34 20.87
CA ILE A 40 14.41 -2.25 21.68
C ILE A 40 13.79 -0.88 21.42
N THR A 41 12.62 -0.86 20.77
CA THR A 41 11.95 0.38 20.35
C THR A 41 10.59 0.51 21.02
N ILE A 42 10.24 1.70 21.46
CA ILE A 42 8.90 2.06 21.90
C ILE A 42 8.31 2.98 20.84
N ARG A 43 7.25 2.53 20.20
CA ARG A 43 6.49 3.31 19.21
C ARG A 43 5.03 2.89 19.27
N GLU A 44 4.12 3.84 19.04
CA GLU A 44 2.67 3.59 19.02
C GLU A 44 2.14 2.90 20.29
N GLY A 45 2.74 3.20 21.45
CA GLY A 45 2.35 2.61 22.73
C GLY A 45 2.73 1.13 22.91
N ARG A 46 3.61 0.60 22.06
CA ARG A 46 4.07 -0.80 22.10
C ARG A 46 5.57 -0.89 22.29
N LEU A 47 6.01 -1.95 22.94
CA LEU A 47 7.40 -2.35 23.04
C LEU A 47 7.73 -3.32 21.91
N TRP A 48 8.68 -2.96 21.07
CA TRP A 48 9.20 -3.76 19.95
C TRP A 48 10.60 -4.24 20.29
N VAL A 49 10.87 -5.51 20.05
CA VAL A 49 12.16 -6.15 20.24
C VAL A 49 12.54 -6.84 18.94
N GLU A 50 13.63 -6.39 18.35
CA GLU A 50 14.16 -6.87 17.08
C GLU A 50 15.55 -7.45 17.31
N GLY A 51 15.85 -8.57 16.68
CA GLY A 51 17.12 -9.24 16.85
C GLY A 51 17.24 -10.50 16.01
N TRP A 52 18.19 -11.34 16.38
CA TRP A 52 18.37 -12.67 15.83
C TRP A 52 18.73 -13.67 16.92
N THR A 53 18.45 -14.95 16.68
CA THR A 53 18.78 -16.03 17.61
C THR A 53 19.00 -17.34 16.87
N LEU A 54 19.70 -18.27 17.52
CA LEU A 54 19.85 -19.66 17.11
C LEU A 54 18.72 -20.56 17.65
N SER A 55 17.88 -20.02 18.53
CA SER A 55 16.71 -20.69 19.11
C SER A 55 15.61 -20.97 18.09
N ASP A 56 14.89 -22.08 18.27
CA ASP A 56 13.70 -22.39 17.47
C ASP A 56 12.48 -21.55 17.89
N ARG A 57 12.50 -20.99 19.10
CA ARG A 57 11.39 -20.18 19.65
C ARG A 57 11.90 -19.06 20.55
N VAL A 58 11.25 -17.91 20.45
CA VAL A 58 11.49 -16.73 21.28
C VAL A 58 10.19 -16.12 21.74
N GLY A 59 10.23 -15.38 22.84
CA GLY A 59 9.06 -14.64 23.29
C GLY A 59 9.33 -13.50 24.25
N LEU A 60 8.29 -12.73 24.50
CA LEU A 60 8.20 -11.66 25.48
C LEU A 60 7.13 -12.01 26.49
N ALA A 61 7.42 -11.84 27.77
CA ALA A 61 6.46 -12.06 28.85
C ALA A 61 6.45 -10.87 29.81
N ASN A 62 5.27 -10.53 30.31
CA ASN A 62 5.09 -9.64 31.45
C ASN A 62 4.03 -10.22 32.40
N SER A 63 3.66 -9.47 33.43
CA SER A 63 2.64 -9.85 34.43
C SER A 63 1.25 -10.18 33.85
N VAL A 64 0.98 -9.79 32.61
CA VAL A 64 -0.36 -9.79 31.99
C VAL A 64 -0.45 -10.72 30.78
N GLN A 65 0.62 -10.84 29.98
CA GLN A 65 0.59 -11.60 28.73
C GLN A 65 1.96 -12.15 28.33
N THR A 66 1.94 -13.16 27.46
CA THR A 66 3.12 -13.70 26.78
C THR A 66 2.87 -13.70 25.28
N VAL A 67 3.87 -13.26 24.50
CA VAL A 67 3.88 -13.28 23.03
C VAL A 67 5.09 -14.08 22.59
N GLU A 68 4.97 -14.90 21.56
CA GLU A 68 6.04 -15.77 21.10
C GLU A 68 5.99 -15.98 19.60
N CYS A 69 7.14 -16.27 19.00
CA CYS A 69 7.25 -16.66 17.62
C CYS A 69 8.46 -17.58 17.40
N ALA A 70 8.43 -18.32 16.29
CA ALA A 70 9.64 -18.88 15.72
C ALA A 70 10.35 -17.78 14.90
N PRO A 71 11.67 -17.63 15.01
CA PRO A 71 12.42 -16.76 14.10
C PRO A 71 12.13 -17.12 12.65
N ASN A 72 11.82 -16.10 11.84
CA ASN A 72 11.37 -16.27 10.46
C ASN A 72 11.84 -15.16 9.51
N LEU A 73 12.72 -14.28 9.97
CA LEU A 73 13.28 -13.20 9.16
C LEU A 73 14.67 -13.59 8.66
N THR A 74 14.91 -13.39 7.36
CA THR A 74 16.23 -13.60 6.75
C THR A 74 17.22 -12.56 7.26
N ARG A 75 18.44 -13.00 7.60
CA ARG A 75 19.52 -12.15 8.10
C ARG A 75 20.85 -12.57 7.50
N ASP A 76 21.10 -12.06 6.29
CA ASP A 76 22.30 -12.37 5.50
C ASP A 76 23.60 -12.05 6.26
N ASP A 77 23.58 -11.01 7.09
CA ASP A 77 24.70 -10.61 7.95
C ASP A 77 25.03 -11.69 9.01
N VAL A 78 24.02 -12.35 9.55
CA VAL A 78 24.14 -13.41 10.56
C VAL A 78 24.53 -14.74 9.91
N GLU A 79 23.89 -15.11 8.79
CA GLU A 79 24.20 -16.34 8.05
C GLU A 79 25.65 -16.40 7.55
N THR A 80 26.23 -15.23 7.27
CA THR A 80 27.64 -15.13 6.86
C THR A 80 28.59 -15.37 8.04
N GLN A 81 28.19 -14.99 9.26
CA GLN A 81 29.04 -15.02 10.45
C GLN A 81 28.91 -16.32 11.26
N PHE A 82 27.77 -17.00 11.18
CA PHE A 82 27.47 -18.22 11.94
C PHE A 82 27.11 -19.37 10.99
N ALA A 83 28.00 -20.35 10.86
CA ALA A 83 27.83 -21.48 9.93
C ALA A 83 26.60 -22.34 10.23
N ASP A 84 26.20 -22.43 11.51
CA ASP A 84 25.06 -23.22 12.01
C ASP A 84 23.69 -22.68 11.57
N VAL A 85 23.66 -21.55 10.87
CA VAL A 85 22.46 -20.79 10.51
C VAL A 85 22.22 -20.73 9.01
N ARG A 86 23.14 -21.27 8.20
CA ARG A 86 23.00 -21.31 6.73
C ARG A 86 21.73 -22.07 6.34
N GLY A 87 20.85 -21.39 5.60
CA GLY A 87 19.56 -21.94 5.17
C GLY A 87 18.44 -21.85 6.21
N LYS A 88 18.65 -21.19 7.35
CA LYS A 88 17.60 -20.85 8.33
C LYS A 88 17.25 -19.35 8.26
N THR A 89 16.15 -18.96 8.89
CA THR A 89 15.70 -17.56 9.02
C THR A 89 15.82 -17.07 10.47
N PRO A 90 17.04 -16.72 10.96
CA PRO A 90 17.31 -16.54 12.39
C PRO A 90 16.81 -15.22 12.98
N GLY A 91 16.37 -14.29 12.13
CA GLY A 91 15.88 -13.00 12.57
C GLY A 91 14.48 -13.11 13.17
N PHE A 92 14.21 -12.29 14.17
CA PHE A 92 12.87 -12.17 14.77
C PHE A 92 12.51 -10.71 15.01
N MET A 93 11.21 -10.47 15.06
CA MET A 93 10.64 -9.21 15.52
C MET A 93 9.42 -9.56 16.37
N LEU A 94 9.50 -9.22 17.66
CA LEU A 94 8.43 -9.41 18.63
C LEU A 94 7.93 -8.05 19.09
N ASP A 95 6.64 -7.97 19.37
CA ASP A 95 6.07 -6.76 19.97
C ASP A 95 4.97 -7.10 20.97
N MET A 96 4.81 -6.26 21.99
CA MET A 96 3.73 -6.39 22.97
C MET A 96 3.27 -5.02 23.48
N PRO A 97 2.03 -4.88 23.96
CA PRO A 97 1.58 -3.70 24.70
C PRO A 97 2.59 -3.23 25.74
N LEU A 98 2.92 -1.94 25.73
CA LEU A 98 3.86 -1.38 26.68
C LEU A 98 3.30 -1.49 28.11
N SER A 99 4.03 -2.19 28.96
CA SER A 99 3.82 -2.21 30.41
C SER A 99 4.91 -1.42 31.13
N LEU A 100 4.58 -0.88 32.30
CA LEU A 100 5.57 -0.30 33.23
C LEU A 100 6.16 -1.38 34.15
N ASP A 101 5.55 -2.57 34.18
CA ASP A 101 6.03 -3.74 34.90
C ASP A 101 7.26 -4.33 34.19
N HIS A 102 7.96 -5.23 34.86
CA HIS A 102 9.08 -5.94 34.26
C HIS A 102 8.61 -6.80 33.07
N THR A 103 9.18 -6.50 31.89
CA THR A 103 9.09 -7.35 30.72
C THR A 103 10.37 -8.19 30.62
N VAL A 104 10.19 -9.47 30.35
CA VAL A 104 11.28 -10.43 30.16
C VAL A 104 11.23 -10.94 28.74
N PHE A 105 12.39 -10.99 28.08
CA PHE A 105 12.59 -11.71 26.84
C PHE A 105 13.05 -13.12 27.16
N TRP A 106 12.57 -14.12 26.43
CA TRP A 106 13.00 -15.49 26.57
C TRP A 106 13.28 -16.15 25.22
N SER A 107 14.15 -17.16 25.23
CA SER A 107 14.55 -17.93 24.06
C SER A 107 14.81 -19.39 24.43
N ASP A 108 14.27 -20.32 23.65
CA ASP A 108 14.43 -21.76 23.86
C ASP A 108 15.63 -22.28 23.05
N VAL A 109 16.66 -22.81 23.71
CA VAL A 109 17.80 -23.46 23.04
C VAL A 109 17.83 -24.91 23.51
N GLY A 110 17.43 -25.83 22.62
CA GLY A 110 17.13 -27.21 23.02
C GLY A 110 15.95 -27.25 24.01
N ASP A 111 16.10 -28.01 25.10
CA ASP A 111 15.07 -28.13 26.15
C ASP A 111 15.18 -27.04 27.26
N ILE A 112 16.07 -26.05 27.10
CA ILE A 112 16.34 -25.03 28.11
C ILE A 112 15.81 -23.66 27.66
N ARG A 113 14.98 -23.05 28.51
CA ARG A 113 14.48 -21.67 28.34
C ARG A 113 15.37 -20.66 29.04
N TYR A 114 16.01 -19.79 28.27
CA TYR A 114 16.77 -18.67 28.78
C TYR A 114 15.87 -17.44 28.92
N MET A 115 15.97 -16.73 30.05
CA MET A 115 15.15 -15.55 30.35
C MET A 115 16.05 -14.36 30.68
N GLN A 116 15.81 -13.21 30.07
CA GLN A 116 16.57 -11.97 30.27
C GLN A 116 15.62 -10.78 30.42
N ALA A 117 15.78 -10.01 31.49
CA ALA A 117 14.96 -8.84 31.74
C ALA A 117 15.29 -7.72 30.74
N LEU A 118 14.26 -7.10 30.16
CA LEU A 118 14.44 -5.94 29.31
C LEU A 118 14.65 -4.66 30.15
N PRO A 119 15.36 -3.64 29.62
CA PRO A 119 15.51 -2.36 30.28
C PRO A 119 14.15 -1.73 30.63
N GLN A 120 13.97 -1.37 31.90
CA GLN A 120 12.71 -0.77 32.34
C GLN A 120 12.50 0.61 31.72
N VAL A 121 11.24 0.91 31.41
CA VAL A 121 10.83 2.20 30.86
C VAL A 121 10.14 3.00 31.96
N ALA A 122 10.75 4.10 32.38
CA ALA A 122 10.15 4.94 33.42
C ALA A 122 9.05 5.84 32.85
N SER A 123 7.99 6.10 33.64
CA SER A 123 6.90 7.01 33.27
C SER A 123 7.38 8.43 32.91
N ARG A 124 8.50 8.87 33.50
CA ARG A 124 9.14 10.16 33.16
C ARG A 124 9.70 10.14 31.74
N GLU A 125 10.30 9.04 31.29
CA GLU A 125 10.85 8.90 29.94
C GLU A 125 9.73 8.96 28.89
N LEU A 126 8.60 8.31 29.14
CA LEU A 126 7.41 8.37 28.26
C LEU A 126 6.83 9.78 28.16
N LYS A 127 6.76 10.51 29.28
CA LYS A 127 6.34 11.92 29.28
C LYS A 127 7.28 12.79 28.46
N THR A 128 8.59 12.59 28.61
CA THR A 128 9.62 13.33 27.85
C THR A 128 9.54 13.00 26.35
N MET A 129 9.39 11.73 26.00
CA MET A 129 9.22 11.27 24.62
C MET A 129 8.04 11.96 23.92
N ARG A 130 6.88 12.05 24.60
CA ARG A 130 5.71 12.78 24.08
C ARG A 130 5.94 14.28 24.00
N ARG A 131 6.55 14.90 25.02
CA ARG A 131 6.85 16.35 25.03
C ARG A 131 7.78 16.78 23.89
N LYS A 132 8.74 15.93 23.48
CA LYS A 132 9.62 16.19 22.33
C LYS A 132 8.86 16.37 21.01
N GLN A 133 7.62 15.88 20.90
CA GLN A 133 6.78 16.05 19.70
C GLN A 133 6.08 17.41 19.64
N PHE A 134 6.16 18.25 20.67
CA PHE A 134 5.46 19.54 20.71
C PHE A 134 5.96 20.52 19.64
N VAL A 135 7.27 20.61 19.44
CA VAL A 135 7.86 21.50 18.41
C VAL A 135 7.53 21.03 16.99
N PRO A 136 7.71 19.74 16.62
CA PRO A 136 7.22 19.21 15.35
C PRO A 136 5.72 19.47 15.12
N PHE A 137 4.91 19.22 16.14
CA PHE A 137 3.47 19.44 16.09
C PHE A 137 3.12 20.91 15.80
N LEU A 138 3.78 21.86 16.48
CA LEU A 138 3.51 23.28 16.27
C LEU A 138 3.90 23.70 14.83
N ARG A 139 5.07 23.28 14.36
CA ARG A 139 5.54 23.53 12.99
C ARG A 139 4.56 23.00 11.94
N ASP A 140 4.11 21.75 12.11
CA ASP A 140 3.22 21.11 11.15
C ASP A 140 1.79 21.71 11.24
N THR A 141 1.36 22.13 12.43
CA THR A 141 0.07 22.82 12.66
C THR A 141 0.03 24.20 12.00
N ILE A 142 1.11 24.99 12.09
CA ILE A 142 1.20 26.31 11.43
C ILE A 142 0.99 26.19 9.92
N ARG A 143 1.55 25.15 9.29
CA ARG A 143 1.40 24.89 7.85
C ARG A 143 -0.04 24.65 7.42
N VAL A 144 -0.91 24.18 8.32
CA VAL A 144 -2.32 23.88 8.02
C VAL A 144 -3.31 24.84 8.66
N PHE A 145 -2.84 25.93 9.25
CA PHE A 145 -3.71 26.92 9.88
C PHE A 145 -4.83 27.45 8.93
N PRO A 146 -4.56 27.79 7.66
CA PRO A 146 -5.62 28.22 6.73
C PRO A 146 -6.68 27.14 6.47
N ALA A 147 -6.26 25.88 6.33
CA ALA A 147 -7.18 24.75 6.21
C ALA A 147 -7.97 24.53 7.52
N GLY A 148 -7.35 24.71 8.67
CA GLY A 148 -8.00 24.65 9.98
C GLY A 148 -9.13 25.66 10.14
N VAL A 149 -8.89 26.92 9.73
CA VAL A 149 -9.91 27.98 9.74
C VAL A 149 -11.05 27.64 8.79
N ARG A 150 -10.73 27.22 7.56
CA ARG A 150 -11.75 26.84 6.56
C ARG A 150 -12.61 25.67 7.03
N TRP A 151 -12.01 24.65 7.65
CA TRP A 151 -12.75 23.53 8.24
C TRP A 151 -13.64 23.97 9.40
N LEU A 152 -13.17 24.88 10.27
CA LEU A 152 -13.99 25.39 11.37
C LEU A 152 -15.21 26.18 10.89
N LEU A 153 -15.07 26.92 9.79
CA LEU A 153 -16.15 27.76 9.24
C LEU A 153 -17.12 26.98 8.35
N HIS A 154 -16.60 26.12 7.47
CA HIS A 154 -17.38 25.50 6.38
C HIS A 154 -17.49 23.97 6.49
N ARG A 155 -16.85 23.35 7.49
CA ARG A 155 -16.77 21.88 7.64
C ARG A 155 -16.31 21.15 6.38
N ASP A 156 -15.53 21.83 5.54
CA ASP A 156 -15.01 21.36 4.27
C ASP A 156 -14.18 20.05 4.42
N PRO A 157 -14.59 18.93 3.78
CA PRO A 157 -13.85 17.68 3.78
C PRO A 157 -12.41 17.79 3.25
N GLN A 158 -12.13 18.68 2.27
CA GLN A 158 -10.77 18.86 1.74
C GLN A 158 -9.82 19.39 2.81
N SER A 159 -10.32 20.33 3.61
CA SER A 159 -9.56 20.93 4.69
C SER A 159 -9.23 19.88 5.76
N ALA A 160 -10.17 18.98 6.09
CA ALA A 160 -9.91 17.85 6.99
C ALA A 160 -8.85 16.89 6.41
N ALA A 161 -8.94 16.54 5.12
CA ALA A 161 -7.95 15.70 4.44
C ALA A 161 -6.55 16.36 4.39
N ARG A 162 -6.48 17.68 4.18
CA ARG A 162 -5.23 18.47 4.22
C ARG A 162 -4.61 18.51 5.61
N ILE A 163 -5.41 18.70 6.65
CA ILE A 163 -4.96 18.69 8.06
C ILE A 163 -4.39 17.32 8.41
N LYS A 164 -5.13 16.23 8.15
CA LYS A 164 -4.66 14.86 8.39
C LYS A 164 -3.38 14.55 7.60
N SER A 165 -3.25 15.06 6.37
CA SER A 165 -2.03 14.97 5.55
C SER A 165 -0.81 15.55 6.24
N ALA A 166 -0.89 16.83 6.58
CA ALA A 166 0.28 17.58 7.01
C ALA A 166 0.74 17.11 8.39
N LEU A 167 -0.21 16.69 9.23
CA LEU A 167 0.05 16.09 10.54
C LEU A 167 0.41 14.61 10.45
N LYS A 168 0.42 14.02 9.24
CA LYS A 168 0.74 12.60 8.97
C LYS A 168 -0.10 11.63 9.82
N LEU A 169 -1.39 11.91 9.92
CA LEU A 169 -2.36 11.12 10.70
C LEU A 169 -3.12 10.10 9.85
N ASN A 170 -2.93 10.05 8.53
CA ASN A 170 -3.64 9.10 7.65
C ASN A 170 -3.14 7.68 7.83
N THR A 171 -4.05 6.72 7.83
CA THR A 171 -3.74 5.29 7.92
C THR A 171 -3.27 4.70 6.60
N VAL A 172 -3.70 5.23 5.45
CA VAL A 172 -3.25 4.76 4.12
C VAL A 172 -2.13 5.66 3.58
N PRO A 173 -1.07 5.09 2.96
CA PRO A 173 -0.04 5.88 2.30
C PRO A 173 -0.57 6.59 1.04
N ARG A 174 -0.25 7.87 0.89
CA ARG A 174 -0.75 8.73 -0.20
C ARG A 174 0.05 8.62 -1.49
N SER A 175 -0.61 8.83 -2.61
CA SER A 175 0.00 8.86 -3.95
C SER A 175 0.27 10.28 -4.46
N ARG A 176 1.02 10.35 -5.57
CA ARG A 176 1.32 11.58 -6.31
C ARG A 176 0.32 11.78 -7.43
N GLN A 177 0.18 13.02 -7.89
CA GLN A 177 -0.68 13.34 -9.02
C GLN A 177 -0.20 12.61 -10.28
N LEU A 178 -1.15 12.06 -11.02
CA LEU A 178 -0.93 11.44 -12.32
C LEU A 178 -0.97 12.50 -13.41
N ASN A 179 -0.19 12.28 -14.47
CA ASN A 179 -0.17 13.11 -15.66
C ASN A 179 -1.23 12.61 -16.66
N ASP A 180 -2.42 13.21 -16.60
CA ASP A 180 -3.55 12.84 -17.46
C ASP A 180 -3.26 12.98 -18.97
N LEU A 181 -2.22 13.74 -19.35
CA LEU A 181 -1.79 13.90 -20.75
C LEU A 181 -1.21 12.63 -21.36
N ILE A 182 -0.89 11.59 -20.57
CA ILE A 182 -0.29 10.37 -21.11
C ILE A 182 -1.16 9.65 -22.15
N PHE A 183 -2.49 9.89 -22.14
CA PHE A 183 -3.45 9.40 -23.14
C PHE A 183 -4.13 10.55 -23.90
N ALA A 184 -3.47 11.69 -24.09
CA ALA A 184 -4.03 12.78 -24.87
C ALA A 184 -4.17 12.36 -26.34
N GLU A 185 -5.40 12.39 -26.86
CA GLU A 185 -5.75 12.09 -28.27
C GLU A 185 -6.15 13.36 -29.04
N ASP A 186 -6.49 14.42 -28.30
CA ASP A 186 -7.07 15.69 -28.73
C ASP A 186 -6.07 16.84 -28.84
N VAL A 187 -4.84 16.63 -28.36
CA VAL A 187 -3.73 17.57 -28.58
C VAL A 187 -3.20 17.35 -29.98
N ALA A 188 -3.35 18.37 -30.84
CA ALA A 188 -2.75 18.38 -32.18
C ALA A 188 -1.22 18.26 -32.06
N VAL A 189 -0.71 17.03 -32.08
CA VAL A 189 0.72 16.78 -32.22
C VAL A 189 1.10 17.25 -33.62
N LYS A 190 2.33 17.75 -33.78
CA LYS A 190 2.99 17.68 -35.09
C LYS A 190 3.12 16.19 -35.43
N ASP A 191 2.04 15.60 -35.93
CA ASP A 191 1.78 14.16 -36.03
C ASP A 191 2.59 13.49 -37.16
N ARG A 192 3.76 14.04 -37.42
CA ARG A 192 4.77 13.44 -38.27
C ARG A 192 5.98 13.24 -37.41
N LEU A 193 6.33 11.98 -37.17
CA LEU A 193 7.71 11.59 -36.89
C LEU A 193 8.58 12.46 -37.81
N PRO A 194 9.52 13.26 -37.29
CA PRO A 194 10.36 14.08 -38.15
C PRO A 194 10.87 13.18 -39.27
N GLY A 195 10.72 13.56 -40.54
CA GLY A 195 11.20 12.72 -41.64
C GLY A 195 12.71 12.41 -41.54
N GLU A 196 13.41 13.16 -40.68
CA GLU A 196 14.77 12.92 -40.22
C GLU A 196 14.91 11.72 -39.26
N LEU A 197 13.96 11.48 -38.34
CA LEU A 197 13.99 10.35 -37.40
C LEU A 197 14.01 9.02 -38.16
N LEU A 198 13.13 8.83 -39.14
CA LEU A 198 13.10 7.61 -39.96
C LEU A 198 14.35 7.38 -40.81
N ARG A 199 15.18 8.43 -40.98
CA ARG A 199 16.48 8.37 -41.67
C ARG A 199 17.68 8.32 -40.72
N THR A 200 17.43 8.39 -39.41
CA THR A 200 18.48 8.42 -38.40
C THR A 200 19.09 7.03 -38.26
N GLY A 201 20.37 6.92 -38.60
CA GLY A 201 21.12 5.68 -38.47
C GLY A 201 21.44 5.36 -37.00
N ILE A 202 21.32 4.08 -36.62
CA ILE A 202 21.75 3.56 -35.32
C ILE A 202 22.78 2.45 -35.46
N THR A 203 23.62 2.30 -34.43
CA THR A 203 24.51 1.14 -34.26
C THR A 203 24.12 0.43 -32.98
N ILE A 204 23.64 -0.80 -33.09
CA ILE A 204 23.28 -1.65 -31.96
C ILE A 204 24.53 -2.44 -31.58
N VAL A 205 24.91 -2.41 -30.31
CA VAL A 205 26.05 -3.14 -29.73
C VAL A 205 25.48 -4.20 -28.78
N ILE A 206 25.80 -5.46 -29.05
CA ILE A 206 25.37 -6.60 -28.21
C ILE A 206 26.60 -7.38 -27.75
N PRO A 207 27.01 -7.25 -26.48
CA PRO A 207 28.00 -8.14 -25.89
C PRO A 207 27.36 -9.52 -25.62
N VAL A 208 28.09 -10.57 -25.96
CA VAL A 208 27.66 -11.96 -25.80
C VAL A 208 28.70 -12.71 -24.97
N TYR A 209 28.26 -13.17 -23.80
CA TYR A 209 29.02 -14.09 -22.95
C TYR A 209 28.06 -15.14 -22.38
N ASN A 210 28.06 -16.34 -22.97
CA ASN A 210 27.07 -17.38 -22.72
C ASN A 210 25.62 -16.92 -23.05
N ALA A 211 24.60 -17.53 -22.44
CA ALA A 211 23.16 -17.28 -22.66
C ALA A 211 22.62 -17.73 -24.03
N PHE A 212 23.10 -18.87 -24.52
CA PHE A 212 22.69 -19.45 -25.80
C PHE A 212 21.17 -19.66 -25.93
N ASP A 213 20.48 -20.00 -24.84
CA ASP A 213 19.03 -20.30 -24.86
C ASP A 213 18.16 -19.09 -25.22
N LEU A 214 18.65 -17.87 -25.00
CA LEU A 214 17.91 -16.61 -25.23
C LEU A 214 18.37 -15.91 -26.51
N LEU A 215 19.65 -16.03 -26.85
CA LEU A 215 20.31 -15.28 -27.91
C LEU A 215 19.63 -15.40 -29.30
N PRO A 216 19.18 -16.59 -29.76
CA PRO A 216 18.48 -16.71 -31.04
C PRO A 216 17.23 -15.84 -31.16
N GLU A 217 16.39 -15.80 -30.12
CA GLU A 217 15.17 -14.98 -30.13
C GLU A 217 15.52 -13.49 -30.07
N VAL A 218 16.50 -13.09 -29.25
CA VAL A 218 16.97 -11.70 -29.16
C VAL A 218 17.46 -11.19 -30.52
N LEU A 219 18.32 -11.96 -31.20
CA LEU A 219 18.83 -11.57 -32.52
C LEU A 219 17.73 -11.55 -33.59
N ALA A 220 16.80 -12.50 -33.54
CA ALA A 220 15.64 -12.50 -34.45
C ALA A 220 14.80 -11.22 -34.27
N ARG A 221 14.47 -10.85 -33.02
CA ARG A 221 13.74 -9.61 -32.69
C ARG A 221 14.51 -8.37 -33.13
N VAL A 222 15.82 -8.29 -32.89
CA VAL A 222 16.63 -7.15 -33.35
C VAL A 222 16.54 -6.97 -34.87
N VAL A 223 16.64 -8.05 -35.64
CA VAL A 223 16.56 -7.97 -37.10
C VAL A 223 15.16 -7.61 -37.59
N SER A 224 14.10 -8.18 -37.01
CA SER A 224 12.73 -8.04 -37.49
C SER A 224 11.98 -6.82 -36.93
N HIS A 225 12.30 -6.37 -35.71
CA HIS A 225 11.56 -5.33 -34.99
C HIS A 225 12.16 -3.93 -35.12
N THR A 226 13.42 -3.81 -35.56
CA THR A 226 14.11 -2.52 -35.66
C THR A 226 13.63 -1.74 -36.89
N ASP A 227 13.02 -0.59 -36.64
CA ASP A 227 12.32 0.23 -37.64
C ASP A 227 13.13 1.41 -38.19
N LEU A 228 14.36 1.61 -37.71
CA LEU A 228 15.31 2.61 -38.21
C LEU A 228 16.41 1.98 -39.07
N PRO A 229 17.12 2.74 -39.93
CA PRO A 229 18.36 2.26 -40.54
C PRO A 229 19.36 1.84 -39.47
N TRP A 230 19.75 0.56 -39.46
CA TRP A 230 20.54 0.00 -38.36
C TRP A 230 21.79 -0.73 -38.85
N ARG A 231 22.79 -0.76 -37.96
CA ARG A 231 23.95 -1.65 -37.98
C ARG A 231 24.00 -2.43 -36.68
N LEU A 232 24.56 -3.63 -36.71
CA LEU A 232 24.72 -4.48 -35.53
C LEU A 232 26.18 -4.86 -35.37
N ILE A 233 26.73 -4.61 -34.18
CA ILE A 233 28.03 -5.09 -33.73
C ILE A 233 27.78 -6.09 -32.61
N LEU A 234 28.00 -7.36 -32.92
CA LEU A 234 28.02 -8.44 -31.94
C LEU A 234 29.45 -8.60 -31.46
N ILE A 235 29.67 -8.62 -30.15
CA ILE A 235 30.98 -8.92 -29.57
C ILE A 235 30.90 -10.17 -28.70
N GLU A 236 31.46 -11.25 -29.22
CA GLU A 236 31.57 -12.54 -28.56
C GLU A 236 32.78 -12.52 -27.61
N ASP A 237 32.54 -12.59 -26.31
CA ASP A 237 33.54 -12.37 -25.27
C ASP A 237 34.13 -13.68 -24.72
N SER A 238 34.58 -14.56 -25.61
CA SER A 238 35.19 -15.84 -25.24
C SER A 238 34.29 -16.67 -24.31
N SER A 239 33.04 -16.87 -24.72
CA SER A 239 32.02 -17.67 -24.03
C SER A 239 32.56 -19.05 -23.67
N SER A 240 32.25 -19.50 -22.46
CA SER A 240 32.60 -20.84 -21.99
C SER A 240 31.71 -21.93 -22.59
N ASP A 241 30.49 -21.57 -23.02
CA ASP A 241 29.61 -22.46 -23.76
C ASP A 241 30.15 -22.67 -25.19
N PRO A 242 30.57 -23.89 -25.57
CA PRO A 242 31.20 -24.16 -26.86
C PRO A 242 30.23 -23.99 -28.05
N GLN A 243 28.92 -23.87 -27.82
CA GLN A 243 27.93 -23.69 -28.88
C GLN A 243 27.84 -22.25 -29.39
N VAL A 244 28.14 -21.25 -28.55
CA VAL A 244 27.87 -19.83 -28.84
C VAL A 244 28.63 -19.32 -30.06
N ARG A 245 29.95 -19.48 -30.09
CA ARG A 245 30.79 -18.93 -31.18
C ARG A 245 30.53 -19.61 -32.53
N PRO A 246 30.50 -20.96 -32.64
CA PRO A 246 30.14 -21.62 -33.90
C PRO A 246 28.75 -21.21 -34.38
N TRP A 247 27.78 -21.11 -33.47
CA TRP A 247 26.43 -20.71 -33.84
C TRP A 247 26.36 -19.26 -34.33
N LEU A 248 27.04 -18.30 -33.68
CA LEU A 248 27.07 -16.89 -34.14
C LEU A 248 27.64 -16.76 -35.56
N ARG A 249 28.70 -17.52 -35.87
CA ARG A 249 29.27 -17.58 -37.22
C ARG A 249 28.27 -18.14 -38.23
N ALA A 250 27.61 -19.25 -37.89
CA ALA A 250 26.60 -19.89 -38.73
C ALA A 250 25.36 -18.99 -38.94
N TRP A 251 24.86 -18.37 -37.87
CA TRP A 251 23.77 -17.41 -37.91
C TRP A 251 24.09 -16.26 -38.86
N ARG A 252 25.27 -15.62 -38.71
CA ARG A 252 25.70 -14.54 -39.61
C ARG A 252 25.79 -14.99 -41.07
N ALA A 253 26.34 -16.19 -41.32
CA ALA A 253 26.47 -16.74 -42.67
C ALA A 253 25.12 -17.08 -43.32
N GLY A 254 24.10 -17.41 -42.51
CA GLY A 254 22.73 -17.67 -42.97
C GLY A 254 21.88 -16.44 -43.23
N LEU A 255 22.34 -15.23 -42.87
CA LEU A 255 21.62 -13.98 -43.15
C LEU A 255 21.62 -13.65 -44.65
N SER A 256 20.56 -13.00 -45.12
CA SER A 256 20.55 -12.46 -46.49
C SER A 256 21.68 -11.44 -46.68
N SER A 257 22.22 -11.33 -47.90
CA SER A 257 23.36 -10.45 -48.21
C SER A 257 23.16 -9.01 -47.73
N ASN A 258 21.95 -8.49 -47.88
CA ASN A 258 21.57 -7.14 -47.45
C ASN A 258 21.60 -6.94 -45.92
N VAL A 259 21.29 -7.98 -45.14
CA VAL A 259 21.33 -7.93 -43.68
C VAL A 259 22.74 -8.22 -43.19
N ALA A 260 23.41 -9.24 -43.75
CA ALA A 260 24.79 -9.59 -43.42
C ALA A 260 25.77 -8.40 -43.60
N ALA A 261 25.55 -7.56 -44.62
CA ALA A 261 26.33 -6.34 -44.85
C ALA A 261 26.23 -5.28 -43.72
N ARG A 262 25.25 -5.41 -42.82
CA ARG A 262 25.03 -4.50 -41.68
C ARG A 262 25.50 -5.11 -40.35
N VAL A 263 25.93 -6.38 -40.36
CA VAL A 263 26.27 -7.15 -39.17
C VAL A 263 27.77 -7.42 -39.12
N THR A 264 28.40 -6.91 -38.05
CA THR A 264 29.79 -7.17 -37.69
C THR A 264 29.84 -8.08 -36.47
N VAL A 265 30.58 -9.18 -36.56
CA VAL A 265 30.84 -10.06 -35.41
C VAL A 265 32.31 -9.90 -35.05
N LEU A 266 32.56 -9.39 -33.84
CA LEU A 266 33.87 -9.30 -33.22
C LEU A 266 34.00 -10.46 -32.24
N GLU A 267 35.15 -11.12 -32.25
CA GLU A 267 35.45 -12.19 -31.31
C GLU A 267 36.66 -11.78 -30.47
N ASN A 268 36.60 -12.02 -29.16
CA ASN A 268 37.73 -11.86 -28.26
C ASN A 268 38.45 -13.21 -28.10
N ASP A 269 39.77 -13.18 -28.06
CA ASP A 269 40.58 -14.39 -27.83
C ASP A 269 40.57 -14.83 -26.36
N THR A 270 40.25 -13.90 -25.45
CA THR A 270 40.12 -14.11 -24.01
C THR A 270 38.90 -13.36 -23.49
N ASN A 271 38.36 -13.76 -22.34
CA ASN A 271 37.24 -13.06 -21.70
C ASN A 271 37.73 -11.71 -21.15
N LEU A 272 37.33 -10.61 -21.80
CA LEU A 272 37.65 -9.23 -21.43
C LEU A 272 36.64 -8.63 -20.45
N GLY A 273 35.55 -9.37 -20.17
CA GLY A 273 34.42 -8.89 -19.40
C GLY A 273 33.55 -7.91 -20.20
N PHE A 274 32.42 -7.55 -19.58
CA PHE A 274 31.44 -6.65 -20.18
C PHE A 274 32.06 -5.33 -20.63
N ILE A 275 32.81 -4.67 -19.75
CA ILE A 275 33.41 -3.34 -20.02
C ILE A 275 34.40 -3.39 -21.19
N GLY A 276 35.34 -4.35 -21.18
CA GLY A 276 36.35 -4.48 -22.23
C GLY A 276 35.73 -4.77 -23.59
N SER A 277 34.73 -5.65 -23.62
CA SER A 277 33.96 -5.98 -24.82
C SER A 277 33.18 -4.79 -25.36
N VAL A 278 32.45 -4.08 -24.48
CA VAL A 278 31.67 -2.90 -24.89
C VAL A 278 32.58 -1.78 -25.40
N ASN A 279 33.73 -1.52 -24.77
CA ASN A 279 34.69 -0.51 -25.23
C ASN A 279 35.26 -0.85 -26.61
N LYS A 280 35.60 -2.12 -26.88
CA LYS A 280 36.03 -2.58 -28.21
C LYS A 280 34.93 -2.39 -29.26
N ALA A 281 33.67 -2.65 -28.89
CA ALA A 281 32.53 -2.40 -29.77
C ALA A 281 32.25 -0.90 -29.99
N PHE A 282 32.41 -0.05 -28.97
CA PHE A 282 32.31 1.41 -29.11
C PHE A 282 33.37 1.96 -30.05
N ALA A 283 34.62 1.50 -29.95
CA ALA A 283 35.68 1.87 -30.87
C ALA A 283 35.33 1.52 -32.32
N ALA A 284 34.71 0.35 -32.55
CA ALA A 284 34.23 -0.05 -33.88
C ALA A 284 32.98 0.74 -34.33
N ALA A 285 32.15 1.22 -33.39
CA ALA A 285 30.93 1.98 -33.70
C ALA A 285 31.20 3.46 -34.04
N LEU A 286 32.18 4.09 -33.38
CA LEU A 286 32.49 5.52 -33.49
C LEU A 286 32.67 6.03 -34.94
N PRO A 287 33.39 5.32 -35.84
CA PRO A 287 33.57 5.74 -37.22
C PRO A 287 32.26 5.85 -38.02
N PHE A 288 31.22 5.10 -37.65
CA PHE A 288 29.93 5.16 -38.35
C PHE A 288 29.16 6.46 -38.05
N GLY A 289 29.47 7.15 -36.95
CA GLY A 289 28.85 8.43 -36.59
C GLY A 289 27.36 8.36 -36.24
N ASN A 290 26.80 7.16 -36.09
CA ASN A 290 25.43 6.90 -35.67
C ASN A 290 25.28 6.96 -34.14
N HIS A 291 24.06 7.21 -33.65
CA HIS A 291 23.73 6.95 -32.25
C HIS A 291 23.94 5.47 -31.92
N VAL A 292 24.37 5.16 -30.70
CA VAL A 292 24.66 3.80 -30.27
C VAL A 292 23.57 3.30 -29.34
N VAL A 293 23.13 2.06 -29.48
CA VAL A 293 22.31 1.38 -28.48
C VAL A 293 23.10 0.23 -27.90
N LEU A 294 23.38 0.29 -26.60
CA LEU A 294 23.88 -0.83 -25.84
C LEU A 294 22.70 -1.73 -25.47
N LEU A 295 22.72 -2.99 -25.91
CA LEU A 295 21.64 -3.95 -25.70
C LEU A 295 22.22 -5.29 -25.23
N ASN A 296 21.77 -5.77 -24.08
CA ASN A 296 22.21 -7.08 -23.59
C ASN A 296 21.71 -8.23 -24.47
N SER A 297 22.41 -9.36 -24.43
CA SER A 297 22.06 -10.60 -25.16
C SER A 297 20.79 -11.30 -24.65
N ASP A 298 20.13 -10.76 -23.63
CA ASP A 298 18.91 -11.25 -22.97
C ASP A 298 17.82 -10.17 -22.85
N ALA A 299 17.95 -9.10 -23.65
CA ALA A 299 16.97 -8.01 -23.77
C ALA A 299 16.10 -8.18 -25.03
N PHE A 300 14.79 -8.31 -24.84
CA PHE A 300 13.82 -8.65 -25.88
C PHE A 300 13.09 -7.39 -26.32
N VAL A 301 13.57 -6.79 -27.41
CA VAL A 301 12.99 -5.56 -27.96
C VAL A 301 11.63 -5.80 -28.62
N PRO A 302 10.62 -4.94 -28.38
CA PRO A 302 9.32 -5.06 -29.03
C PRO A 302 9.36 -4.48 -30.45
N ALA A 303 8.27 -4.64 -31.21
CA ALA A 303 8.15 -4.08 -32.55
C ALA A 303 8.29 -2.54 -32.54
N ARG A 304 9.02 -1.99 -33.52
CA ARG A 304 9.20 -0.52 -33.71
C ARG A 304 9.77 0.18 -32.47
N TRP A 305 10.71 -0.46 -31.80
CA TRP A 305 11.31 0.05 -30.57
C TRP A 305 12.33 1.18 -30.82
N ALA A 306 13.06 1.12 -31.93
CA ALA A 306 14.23 1.94 -32.15
C ALA A 306 13.87 3.42 -32.39
N SER A 307 12.84 3.69 -33.20
CA SER A 307 12.38 5.07 -33.41
C SER A 307 11.93 5.74 -32.11
N ARG A 308 11.23 5.01 -31.25
CA ARG A 308 10.79 5.48 -29.93
C ARG A 308 11.98 5.80 -29.02
N LEU A 309 12.95 4.87 -28.91
CA LEU A 309 14.12 5.07 -28.05
C LEU A 309 15.02 6.23 -28.50
N ILE A 310 15.15 6.47 -29.80
CA ILE A 310 16.06 7.48 -30.37
C ILE A 310 15.42 8.86 -30.46
N ARG A 311 14.08 8.93 -30.57
CA ARG A 311 13.34 10.18 -30.71
C ARG A 311 13.78 11.30 -29.76
N PRO A 312 14.02 11.07 -28.44
CA PRO A 312 14.40 12.15 -27.53
C PRO A 312 15.71 12.85 -27.90
N PHE A 313 16.64 12.20 -28.62
CA PHE A 313 17.88 12.85 -29.09
C PHE A 313 17.65 13.91 -30.17
N LEU A 314 16.54 13.82 -30.90
CA LEU A 314 16.16 14.77 -31.94
C LEU A 314 15.29 15.90 -31.39
N GLU A 315 14.57 15.66 -30.28
CA GLU A 315 13.71 16.64 -29.64
C GLU A 315 14.46 17.51 -28.61
N HIS A 316 15.60 17.03 -28.12
CA HIS A 316 16.37 17.69 -27.07
C HIS A 316 17.88 17.63 -27.34
N ASP A 317 18.53 18.80 -27.40
CA ASP A 317 19.94 18.93 -27.76
C ASP A 317 20.93 18.35 -26.74
N ASN A 318 20.51 18.21 -25.48
CA ASN A 318 21.38 17.88 -24.35
C ASN A 318 21.10 16.50 -23.73
N VAL A 319 20.40 15.60 -24.44
CA VAL A 319 20.16 14.23 -23.94
C VAL A 319 21.36 13.35 -24.29
N ALA A 320 22.00 12.82 -23.25
CA ALA A 320 23.15 11.92 -23.34
C ALA A 320 22.71 10.46 -23.45
N THR A 321 21.71 10.04 -22.65
CA THR A 321 21.17 8.67 -22.71
C THR A 321 19.65 8.63 -22.60
N VAL A 322 19.08 7.55 -23.15
CA VAL A 322 17.67 7.19 -22.98
C VAL A 322 17.59 5.72 -22.60
N THR A 323 16.81 5.38 -21.57
CA THR A 323 16.58 4.01 -21.09
C THR A 323 15.08 3.73 -21.06
N PRO A 324 14.59 2.62 -21.64
CA PRO A 324 13.18 2.25 -21.60
C PRO A 324 12.79 1.65 -20.24
N MET A 325 11.49 1.53 -20.01
CA MET A 325 10.97 0.74 -18.89
C MET A 325 11.20 -0.76 -19.12
N SER A 326 11.29 -1.54 -18.03
CA SER A 326 11.53 -2.99 -18.07
C SER A 326 10.96 -3.69 -16.86
N ASN A 327 10.97 -5.02 -16.87
CA ASN A 327 10.71 -5.86 -15.69
C ASN A 327 11.95 -6.02 -14.80
N ASP A 328 13.16 -5.69 -15.29
CA ASP A 328 14.42 -5.78 -14.54
C ASP A 328 15.45 -4.71 -14.97
N ALA A 329 15.12 -3.45 -14.69
CA ALA A 329 15.91 -2.23 -14.89
C ALA A 329 15.80 -1.25 -13.70
N GLU A 330 15.89 -1.75 -12.46
CA GLU A 330 15.97 -0.96 -11.23
C GLU A 330 14.88 0.14 -11.08
N ILE A 331 15.26 1.42 -11.14
CA ILE A 331 14.36 2.57 -11.03
C ILE A 331 13.33 2.66 -12.18
N PHE A 332 13.50 1.88 -13.23
CA PHE A 332 12.58 1.77 -14.37
C PHE A 332 11.67 0.53 -14.33
N ASN A 333 11.66 -0.22 -13.22
CA ASN A 333 10.88 -1.47 -13.08
C ASN A 333 9.36 -1.33 -13.12
N VAL A 334 8.72 -2.12 -13.97
CA VAL A 334 7.27 -2.38 -13.99
C VAL A 334 7.04 -3.82 -13.50
N PRO A 335 6.04 -4.09 -12.64
CA PRO A 335 4.99 -3.17 -12.18
C PRO A 335 5.41 -2.24 -11.05
N VAL A 336 6.42 -2.60 -10.25
CA VAL A 336 6.81 -1.88 -9.03
C VAL A 336 8.25 -1.40 -9.14
N ILE A 337 8.47 -0.10 -8.87
CA ILE A 337 9.81 0.51 -8.92
C ILE A 337 10.82 -0.25 -8.06
N CYS A 338 12.03 -0.44 -8.56
CA CYS A 338 13.12 -1.16 -7.89
C CYS A 338 12.81 -2.61 -7.48
N LYS A 339 11.74 -3.22 -8.01
CA LYS A 339 11.44 -4.63 -7.78
C LYS A 339 11.31 -5.40 -9.07
N ARG A 340 12.21 -6.38 -9.25
CA ARG A 340 12.21 -7.26 -10.41
C ARG A 340 10.91 -8.06 -10.47
N ALA A 341 10.34 -8.19 -11.65
CA ALA A 341 9.21 -9.08 -11.92
C ALA A 341 9.58 -10.14 -12.97
N HIS A 342 9.11 -11.36 -12.75
CA HIS A 342 9.13 -12.39 -13.79
C HIS A 342 7.99 -12.13 -14.79
N LEU A 343 8.25 -12.26 -16.09
CA LEU A 343 7.23 -12.15 -17.14
C LEU A 343 6.97 -13.51 -17.80
N PHE A 344 5.72 -13.76 -18.17
CA PHE A 344 5.33 -14.88 -19.01
C PHE A 344 5.31 -14.47 -20.49
N ALA A 345 5.33 -15.47 -21.37
CA ALA A 345 5.33 -15.26 -22.81
C ALA A 345 4.19 -14.32 -23.27
N GLY A 346 4.54 -13.29 -24.03
CA GLY A 346 3.61 -12.31 -24.57
C GLY A 346 3.13 -11.23 -23.59
N GLU A 347 3.55 -11.25 -22.31
CA GLU A 347 3.24 -10.16 -21.38
C GLU A 347 4.03 -8.89 -21.72
N ALA A 348 5.32 -9.02 -22.03
CA ALA A 348 6.17 -7.90 -22.42
C ALA A 348 5.62 -7.14 -23.63
N ASP A 349 5.21 -7.89 -24.67
CA ASP A 349 4.66 -7.31 -25.89
C ASP A 349 3.31 -6.62 -25.61
N ALA A 350 2.45 -7.20 -24.76
CA ALA A 350 1.18 -6.58 -24.35
C ALA A 350 1.36 -5.30 -23.51
N ILE A 351 2.39 -5.25 -22.68
CA ILE A 351 2.76 -4.03 -21.93
C ILE A 351 3.22 -2.96 -22.93
N ASP A 352 4.08 -3.32 -23.87
CA ASP A 352 4.60 -2.37 -24.87
C ASP A 352 3.51 -1.84 -25.82
N GLU A 353 2.50 -2.64 -26.16
CA GLU A 353 1.35 -2.17 -26.95
C GLU A 353 0.62 -0.99 -26.29
N VAL A 354 0.60 -0.95 -24.95
CA VAL A 354 0.07 0.20 -24.19
C VAL A 354 1.08 1.34 -24.17
N ALA A 355 2.37 1.03 -23.92
CA ALA A 355 3.44 2.03 -23.94
C ALA A 355 3.49 2.81 -25.26
N ALA A 356 3.33 2.12 -26.38
CA ALA A 356 3.36 2.69 -27.73
C ALA A 356 2.23 3.70 -28.01
N ARG A 357 1.19 3.75 -27.16
CA ARG A 357 0.06 4.69 -27.28
C ARG A 357 0.26 5.94 -26.42
N PHE A 358 1.30 5.99 -25.60
CA PHE A 358 1.51 7.14 -24.73
C PHE A 358 1.82 8.39 -25.53
N PHE A 359 1.27 9.51 -25.08
CA PHE A 359 1.51 10.81 -25.69
C PHE A 359 2.99 11.18 -25.56
N PRO A 360 3.70 11.42 -26.70
CA PRO A 360 5.11 11.75 -26.66
C PRO A 360 5.40 13.03 -25.88
N GLY A 361 6.29 12.94 -24.89
CA GLY A 361 6.65 14.04 -24.00
C GLY A 361 5.90 14.02 -22.66
N ALA A 362 4.81 13.26 -22.54
CA ALA A 362 4.18 12.94 -21.24
C ALA A 362 4.78 11.67 -20.60
N ASP A 363 5.67 11.00 -21.32
CA ASP A 363 6.22 9.67 -21.04
C ASP A 363 7.75 9.69 -20.83
N LEU A 364 8.35 10.87 -20.70
CA LEU A 364 9.78 11.05 -20.45
C LEU A 364 10.02 11.66 -19.06
N ALA A 365 11.07 11.21 -18.37
CA ALA A 365 11.50 11.80 -17.11
C ALA A 365 13.03 11.86 -17.01
N ASP A 366 13.57 12.94 -16.44
CA ASP A 366 14.98 13.02 -16.06
C ASP A 366 15.30 11.98 -14.97
N ALA A 367 16.36 11.22 -15.20
CA ALA A 367 16.86 10.18 -14.31
C ALA A 367 18.29 10.51 -13.85
N PRO A 368 18.71 10.00 -12.68
CA PRO A 368 20.08 10.16 -12.21
C PRO A 368 21.08 9.38 -13.08
N THR A 369 20.66 8.28 -13.70
CA THR A 369 21.49 7.44 -14.57
C THR A 369 20.63 6.73 -15.62
N GLY A 370 21.25 6.27 -16.71
CA GLY A 370 20.70 5.20 -17.55
C GLY A 370 21.05 3.81 -17.00
N VAL A 371 20.35 2.77 -17.48
CA VAL A 371 20.60 1.36 -17.12
C VAL A 371 21.06 0.58 -18.34
N GLY A 372 22.21 -0.10 -18.22
CA GLY A 372 22.96 -0.66 -19.35
C GLY A 372 22.34 -1.85 -20.09
N PHE A 373 21.21 -2.41 -19.64
CA PHE A 373 20.58 -3.56 -20.31
C PHE A 373 20.02 -3.21 -21.70
N CYS A 374 19.50 -2.00 -21.84
CA CYS A 374 19.00 -1.39 -23.06
C CYS A 374 19.14 0.13 -22.90
N MET A 375 20.22 0.70 -23.42
CA MET A 375 20.53 2.12 -23.25
C MET A 375 20.96 2.73 -24.58
N ALA A 376 20.18 3.69 -25.07
CA ALA A 376 20.62 4.53 -26.17
C ALA A 376 21.61 5.56 -25.66
N ILE A 377 22.69 5.77 -26.41
CA ILE A 377 23.78 6.70 -26.13
C ILE A 377 23.90 7.66 -27.30
N ASN A 378 23.86 8.96 -27.00
CA ASN A 378 23.98 10.00 -28.00
C ASN A 378 25.41 10.06 -28.55
N ILE A 379 25.58 9.97 -29.88
CA ILE A 379 26.89 9.99 -30.53
C ILE A 379 27.71 11.25 -30.18
N LYS A 380 27.05 12.39 -29.93
CA LYS A 380 27.73 13.63 -29.50
C LYS A 380 28.44 13.48 -28.16
N PHE A 381 27.87 12.69 -27.24
CA PHE A 381 28.45 12.41 -25.93
C PHE A 381 29.42 11.24 -25.99
N LEU A 382 29.10 10.18 -26.76
CA LEU A 382 30.02 9.05 -26.94
C LEU A 382 31.36 9.48 -27.55
N ARG A 383 31.38 10.44 -28.49
CA ARG A 383 32.65 11.00 -29.02
C ARG A 383 33.51 11.70 -27.97
N LYS A 384 32.89 12.26 -26.92
CA LYS A 384 33.58 12.93 -25.81
C LYS A 384 34.00 11.94 -24.73
N LEU A 385 33.21 10.89 -24.54
CA LEU A 385 33.40 9.84 -23.54
C LEU A 385 33.35 8.47 -24.27
N PRO A 386 34.40 8.10 -25.02
CA PRO A 386 34.38 6.95 -25.92
C PRO A 386 34.39 5.60 -25.21
N GLU A 387 34.64 5.59 -23.91
CA GLU A 387 34.89 4.38 -23.13
C GLU A 387 34.16 4.43 -21.77
N LEU A 388 33.68 3.25 -21.35
CA LEU A 388 33.34 2.91 -19.98
C LEU A 388 34.64 2.75 -19.16
N ASP A 389 34.61 3.11 -17.88
CA ASP A 389 35.80 3.05 -17.01
C ASP A 389 36.14 1.59 -16.64
N ALA A 390 37.29 1.10 -17.12
CA ALA A 390 37.80 -0.23 -16.80
C ALA A 390 38.10 -0.44 -15.31
N GLY A 391 38.18 0.63 -14.50
CA GLY A 391 38.32 0.57 -13.05
C GLY A 391 37.20 -0.18 -12.32
N PHE A 392 36.04 -0.40 -12.97
CA PHE A 392 34.93 -1.20 -12.45
C PHE A 392 35.09 -2.73 -12.71
N GLY A 393 36.17 -3.16 -13.36
CA GLY A 393 36.52 -4.57 -13.52
C GLY A 393 35.54 -5.31 -14.43
N ARG A 394 34.69 -6.17 -13.85
CA ARG A 394 33.77 -7.05 -14.60
C ARG A 394 32.36 -6.45 -14.80
N GLY A 395 32.12 -5.22 -14.35
CA GLY A 395 30.84 -4.50 -14.49
C GLY A 395 30.23 -4.08 -13.15
N TYR A 396 28.99 -3.58 -13.18
CA TYR A 396 28.25 -2.94 -12.09
C TYR A 396 28.86 -1.60 -11.66
N GLY A 397 28.33 -0.49 -12.18
CA GLY A 397 28.70 0.88 -11.80
C GLY A 397 29.39 1.67 -12.92
N GLU A 398 29.83 1.01 -13.99
CA GLU A 398 30.42 1.62 -15.17
C GLU A 398 29.44 2.52 -15.93
N GLU A 399 28.17 2.13 -16.00
CA GLU A 399 27.10 2.89 -16.64
C GLU A 399 26.74 4.12 -15.81
N VAL A 400 26.77 3.98 -14.48
CA VAL A 400 26.59 5.09 -13.54
C VAL A 400 27.73 6.08 -13.70
N ASP A 401 28.98 5.61 -13.71
CA ASP A 401 30.15 6.47 -13.91
C ASP A 401 30.10 7.20 -15.25
N TRP A 402 29.78 6.49 -16.34
CA TRP A 402 29.67 7.11 -17.67
C TRP A 402 28.56 8.17 -17.70
N CYS A 403 27.39 7.87 -17.12
CA CYS A 403 26.29 8.83 -17.03
C CYS A 403 26.70 10.06 -16.22
N GLN A 404 27.29 9.87 -15.04
CA GLN A 404 27.75 10.98 -14.21
C GLN A 404 28.81 11.83 -14.93
N ARG A 405 29.77 11.23 -15.64
CA ARG A 405 30.73 11.97 -16.48
C ARG A 405 30.03 12.76 -17.59
N ALA A 406 29.06 12.17 -18.27
CA ALA A 406 28.28 12.85 -19.31
C ALA A 406 27.46 14.02 -18.73
N ARG A 407 26.91 13.87 -17.52
CA ARG A 407 26.19 14.92 -16.79
C ARG A 407 27.09 16.11 -16.47
N HIS A 408 28.35 15.89 -16.11
CA HIS A 408 29.34 16.98 -15.94
C HIS A 408 29.62 17.74 -17.25
N LEU A 409 29.36 17.12 -18.41
CA LEU A 409 29.42 17.77 -19.72
C LEU A 409 28.08 18.37 -20.17
N GLY A 410 27.11 18.52 -19.26
CA GLY A 410 25.77 19.07 -19.53
C GLY A 410 24.76 18.05 -20.07
N GLY A 411 25.08 16.76 -20.04
CA GLY A 411 24.21 15.68 -20.50
C GLY A 411 23.06 15.36 -19.54
N ARG A 412 21.89 15.02 -20.10
CA ARG A 412 20.72 14.50 -19.39
C ARG A 412 20.51 13.03 -19.67
N HIS A 413 19.98 12.31 -18.70
CA HIS A 413 19.60 10.91 -18.83
C HIS A 413 18.10 10.84 -18.70
N LEU A 414 17.42 10.21 -19.66
CA LEU A 414 15.97 10.12 -19.68
C LEU A 414 15.51 8.68 -19.50
N GLY A 415 14.55 8.47 -18.59
CA GLY A 415 13.70 7.29 -18.58
C GLY A 415 12.53 7.47 -19.54
N HIS A 416 12.21 6.44 -20.33
CA HIS A 416 11.18 6.49 -21.35
C HIS A 416 10.07 5.46 -21.07
N GLY A 417 8.90 5.96 -20.67
CA GLY A 417 7.70 5.20 -20.37
C GLY A 417 6.92 4.72 -21.60
N GLY A 418 7.13 5.32 -22.77
CA GLY A 418 6.50 4.93 -24.04
C GLY A 418 7.17 3.73 -24.74
N LEU A 419 8.12 3.08 -24.09
CA LEU A 419 8.79 1.86 -24.57
C LEU A 419 9.03 0.91 -23.40
N PHE A 420 8.64 -0.35 -23.60
CA PHE A 420 8.91 -1.43 -22.65
C PHE A 420 9.79 -2.51 -23.29
N VAL A 421 10.93 -2.82 -22.68
CA VAL A 421 11.84 -3.88 -23.14
C VAL A 421 11.99 -4.92 -22.05
N GLU A 422 11.68 -6.17 -22.37
CA GLU A 422 11.83 -7.27 -21.42
C GLU A 422 13.30 -7.65 -21.24
N HIS A 423 13.69 -7.94 -19.99
CA HIS A 423 15.01 -8.41 -19.62
C HIS A 423 14.84 -9.76 -18.88
N ARG A 424 15.21 -10.86 -19.55
CA ARG A 424 14.99 -12.24 -19.02
C ARG A 424 16.19 -12.77 -18.25
N GLY A 425 17.41 -12.36 -18.61
CA GLY A 425 18.64 -12.86 -18.01
C GLY A 425 19.18 -11.97 -16.89
N GLY A 426 19.91 -12.60 -15.98
CA GLY A 426 20.39 -12.00 -14.74
C GLY A 426 21.06 -13.02 -13.80
N SER A 427 21.00 -14.30 -14.17
CA SER A 427 21.56 -15.48 -13.49
C SER A 427 23.01 -15.79 -13.89
N SER A 428 23.60 -15.04 -14.82
CA SER A 428 24.87 -15.40 -15.51
C SER A 428 26.14 -15.23 -14.67
N PHE A 429 26.02 -14.79 -13.41
CA PHE A 429 27.09 -14.74 -12.44
C PHE A 429 26.58 -15.32 -11.13
N GLY A 430 27.34 -16.24 -10.52
CA GLY A 430 27.01 -16.83 -9.23
C GLY A 430 26.58 -15.73 -8.26
N SER A 431 25.39 -15.89 -7.65
CA SER A 431 24.71 -14.82 -6.92
C SER A 431 25.62 -14.12 -5.89
N ALA A 432 26.51 -14.86 -5.25
CA ALA A 432 27.49 -14.34 -4.30
C ALA A 432 28.57 -13.42 -4.91
N ASP A 433 29.17 -13.81 -6.04
CA ASP A 433 30.21 -13.02 -6.71
C ASP A 433 29.61 -11.74 -7.33
N LYS A 434 28.41 -11.84 -7.89
CA LYS A 434 27.64 -10.68 -8.38
C LYS A 434 27.37 -9.69 -7.25
N LEU A 435 26.84 -10.16 -6.11
CA LEU A 435 26.56 -9.31 -4.95
C LEU A 435 27.82 -8.66 -4.38
N ARG A 436 28.95 -9.38 -4.39
CA ARG A 436 30.25 -8.83 -3.98
C ARG A 436 30.70 -7.70 -4.92
N LEU A 437 30.66 -7.92 -6.23
CA LEU A 437 31.04 -6.92 -7.23
C LEU A 437 30.16 -5.65 -7.12
N VAL A 438 28.84 -5.82 -7.04
CA VAL A 438 27.91 -4.70 -6.82
C VAL A 438 28.30 -3.93 -5.55
N ARG A 439 28.51 -4.62 -4.43
CA ARG A 439 28.89 -3.98 -3.15
C ARG A 439 30.20 -3.21 -3.23
N ASP A 440 31.23 -3.79 -3.84
CA ASP A 440 32.55 -3.16 -3.90
C ASP A 440 32.55 -1.98 -4.87
N ASN A 441 31.90 -2.09 -6.02
CA ASN A 441 31.80 -1.01 -6.99
C ASN A 441 30.85 0.11 -6.56
N SER A 442 29.79 -0.18 -5.79
CA SER A 442 28.96 0.87 -5.19
C SER A 442 29.78 1.81 -4.29
N LYS A 443 30.83 1.31 -3.61
CA LYS A 443 31.74 2.19 -2.82
C LYS A 443 32.50 3.16 -3.71
N ILE A 444 32.93 2.72 -4.89
CA ILE A 444 33.60 3.58 -5.87
C ILE A 444 32.64 4.67 -6.34
N VAL A 445 31.40 4.31 -6.67
CA VAL A 445 30.35 5.27 -7.07
C VAL A 445 30.09 6.29 -5.97
N SER A 446 29.81 5.85 -4.73
CA SER A 446 29.52 6.77 -3.61
C SER A 446 30.71 7.68 -3.30
N LEU A 447 31.95 7.21 -3.45
CA LEU A 447 33.16 8.02 -3.27
C LEU A 447 33.31 9.08 -4.37
N ARG A 448 33.13 8.70 -5.63
CA ARG A 448 33.28 9.60 -6.79
C ARG A 448 32.13 10.58 -6.94
N TYR A 449 30.91 10.16 -6.60
CA TYR A 449 29.67 10.90 -6.81
C TYR A 449 28.82 10.98 -5.52
N PRO A 450 29.23 11.75 -4.50
CA PRO A 450 28.60 11.74 -3.17
C PRO A 450 27.10 12.12 -3.13
N ARG A 451 26.58 12.75 -4.19
CA ARG A 451 25.15 13.13 -4.30
C ARG A 451 24.29 12.07 -4.98
N TYR A 452 24.90 11.12 -5.69
CA TYR A 452 24.20 10.17 -6.54
C TYR A 452 23.16 9.34 -5.76
N ASP A 453 23.54 8.81 -4.59
CA ASP A 453 22.63 8.02 -3.75
C ASP A 453 21.38 8.84 -3.35
N ALA A 454 21.56 10.11 -3.00
CA ALA A 454 20.46 11.00 -2.66
C ALA A 454 19.56 11.29 -3.88
N GLU A 455 20.13 11.44 -5.07
CA GLU A 455 19.40 11.64 -6.33
C GLU A 455 18.59 10.39 -6.72
N VAL A 456 19.13 9.19 -6.51
CA VAL A 456 18.40 7.92 -6.71
C VAL A 456 17.27 7.78 -5.72
N GLN A 457 17.50 8.03 -4.42
CA GLN A 457 16.44 8.00 -3.41
C GLN A 457 15.36 9.04 -3.69
N GLU A 458 15.76 10.21 -4.19
CA GLU A 458 14.83 11.23 -4.63
C GLU A 458 14.01 10.76 -5.83
N PHE A 459 14.62 10.15 -6.85
CA PHE A 459 13.90 9.57 -7.98
C PHE A 459 12.91 8.49 -7.53
N ILE A 460 13.30 7.57 -6.64
CA ILE A 460 12.42 6.52 -6.10
C ILE A 460 11.25 7.14 -5.34
N ARG A 461 11.52 8.13 -4.49
CA ARG A 461 10.50 8.86 -3.73
C ARG A 461 9.61 9.70 -4.64
N GLN A 462 10.16 10.16 -5.76
CA GLN A 462 9.47 11.01 -6.74
C GLN A 462 8.61 10.21 -7.72
N ASP A 463 9.08 9.03 -8.09
CA ASP A 463 8.63 8.22 -9.22
C ASP A 463 8.06 9.09 -10.34
N PRO A 464 8.89 9.90 -11.02
CA PRO A 464 8.40 10.83 -12.05
C PRO A 464 7.75 10.11 -13.24
N LEU A 465 7.95 8.79 -13.37
CA LEU A 465 7.27 7.92 -14.32
C LEU A 465 6.07 7.18 -13.72
N ASN A 466 5.53 7.61 -12.57
CA ASN A 466 4.43 6.95 -11.86
C ASN A 466 3.21 6.69 -12.76
N THR A 467 2.87 7.62 -13.66
CA THR A 467 1.73 7.47 -14.56
C THR A 467 1.97 6.39 -15.61
N ALA A 468 3.14 6.43 -16.28
CA ALA A 468 3.53 5.38 -17.21
C ALA A 468 3.58 4.03 -16.48
N ARG A 469 4.24 3.98 -15.31
CA ARG A 469 4.35 2.76 -14.51
C ARG A 469 3.00 2.18 -14.12
N LEU A 470 2.05 3.00 -13.65
CA LEU A 470 0.71 2.52 -13.30
C LEU A 470 -0.05 1.99 -14.52
N ALA A 471 -0.01 2.69 -15.66
CA ALA A 471 -0.66 2.24 -16.89
C ALA A 471 -0.06 0.92 -17.41
N LEU A 472 1.28 0.82 -17.46
CA LEU A 472 1.97 -0.41 -17.85
C LEU A 472 1.73 -1.56 -16.86
N ALA A 473 1.65 -1.26 -15.57
CA ALA A 473 1.32 -2.25 -14.56
C ALA A 473 -0.13 -2.75 -14.66
N LEU A 474 -1.08 -1.89 -15.06
CA LEU A 474 -2.45 -2.31 -15.36
C LEU A 474 -2.50 -3.21 -16.61
N ALA A 475 -1.73 -2.89 -17.66
CA ALA A 475 -1.61 -3.74 -18.85
C ALA A 475 -1.06 -5.13 -18.49
N TRP A 476 0.01 -5.17 -17.69
CA TRP A 476 0.58 -6.39 -17.14
C TRP A 476 -0.45 -7.20 -16.34
N ALA A 477 -1.16 -6.56 -15.40
CA ALA A 477 -2.18 -7.20 -14.59
C ALA A 477 -3.32 -7.76 -15.45
N GLY A 478 -3.80 -6.98 -16.43
CA GLY A 478 -4.85 -7.40 -17.35
C GLY A 478 -4.46 -8.61 -18.21
N LYS A 479 -3.21 -8.67 -18.67
CA LYS A 479 -2.70 -9.81 -19.45
C LYS A 479 -2.50 -11.07 -18.60
N ARG A 480 -2.07 -10.89 -17.35
CA ARG A 480 -1.77 -11.99 -16.41
C ARG A 480 -3.02 -12.60 -15.78
N GLN A 481 -4.05 -11.79 -15.55
CA GLN A 481 -5.27 -12.22 -14.87
C GLN A 481 -6.04 -13.25 -15.71
N LYS A 482 -6.40 -14.39 -15.12
CA LYS A 482 -7.18 -15.44 -15.79
C LYS A 482 -8.69 -15.15 -15.86
N GLY A 483 -9.16 -14.07 -15.24
CA GLY A 483 -10.56 -13.68 -15.17
C GLY A 483 -10.69 -12.17 -14.97
N ALA A 484 -11.86 -11.71 -14.56
CA ALA A 484 -12.06 -10.29 -14.29
C ALA A 484 -11.15 -9.80 -13.15
N VAL A 485 -10.45 -8.69 -13.37
CA VAL A 485 -9.65 -8.03 -12.34
C VAL A 485 -10.60 -7.36 -11.35
N PRO A 486 -10.53 -7.66 -10.04
CA PRO A 486 -11.34 -6.97 -9.05
C PRO A 486 -10.92 -5.51 -8.91
N VAL A 487 -11.89 -4.61 -8.96
CA VAL A 487 -11.72 -3.16 -8.78
C VAL A 487 -12.60 -2.71 -7.61
N TYR A 488 -11.99 -2.48 -6.47
CA TYR A 488 -12.67 -2.08 -5.23
C TYR A 488 -12.81 -0.56 -5.14
N LEU A 489 -14.02 -0.05 -4.92
CA LEU A 489 -14.21 1.32 -4.46
C LEU A 489 -14.19 1.38 -2.93
N ALA A 490 -13.19 2.06 -2.37
CA ALA A 490 -12.98 2.19 -0.94
C ALA A 490 -12.64 3.65 -0.55
N HIS A 491 -12.53 3.92 0.74
CA HIS A 491 -12.20 5.25 1.27
C HIS A 491 -10.84 5.29 1.97
N ASP A 492 -10.30 6.49 2.20
CA ASP A 492 -9.00 6.72 2.88
C ASP A 492 -9.12 6.92 4.41
N MET A 493 -10.18 6.42 5.06
CA MET A 493 -10.40 6.68 6.51
C MET A 493 -10.05 5.50 7.42
N GLY A 494 -9.72 4.33 6.88
CA GLY A 494 -9.48 3.11 7.66
C GLY A 494 -10.75 2.53 8.29
N GLY A 495 -10.62 1.74 9.36
CA GLY A 495 -11.76 1.14 10.06
C GLY A 495 -12.18 -0.23 9.51
N GLY A 496 -13.39 -0.68 9.87
CA GLY A 496 -13.86 -2.05 9.59
C GLY A 496 -13.91 -2.42 8.11
N ALA A 497 -14.36 -1.50 7.24
CA ALA A 497 -14.39 -1.71 5.79
C ALA A 497 -12.97 -1.87 5.20
N GLU A 498 -12.00 -1.09 5.68
CA GLU A 498 -10.60 -1.24 5.26
C GLU A 498 -10.01 -2.57 5.73
N HIS A 499 -10.28 -3.00 6.97
CA HIS A 499 -9.83 -4.30 7.45
C HIS A 499 -10.40 -5.45 6.63
N TYR A 500 -11.69 -5.40 6.30
CA TYR A 500 -12.32 -6.36 5.39
C TYR A 500 -11.63 -6.37 4.01
N LEU A 501 -11.38 -5.19 3.43
CA LEU A 501 -10.71 -5.07 2.13
C LEU A 501 -9.31 -5.68 2.17
N GLN A 502 -8.53 -5.39 3.21
CA GLN A 502 -7.19 -5.97 3.37
C GLN A 502 -7.22 -7.50 3.48
N ASP A 503 -8.20 -8.06 4.20
CA ASP A 503 -8.34 -9.51 4.29
C ASP A 503 -8.79 -10.13 2.96
N ARG A 504 -9.70 -9.46 2.25
CA ARG A 504 -10.15 -9.88 0.92
C ARG A 504 -9.00 -9.88 -0.09
N LEU A 505 -8.15 -8.86 -0.07
CA LEU A 505 -6.95 -8.79 -0.91
C LEU A 505 -6.01 -9.98 -0.69
N LYS A 506 -5.82 -10.47 0.55
CA LYS A 506 -5.02 -11.68 0.79
C LYS A 506 -5.55 -12.89 0.03
N THR A 507 -6.85 -12.93 -0.26
CA THR A 507 -7.47 -14.01 -1.05
C THR A 507 -7.35 -13.73 -2.54
N ASP A 508 -7.67 -12.50 -2.98
CA ASP A 508 -7.64 -12.15 -4.41
C ASP A 508 -6.22 -12.15 -4.99
N LEU A 509 -5.19 -11.88 -4.17
CA LEU A 509 -3.79 -11.88 -4.58
C LEU A 509 -3.14 -13.27 -4.52
N LYS A 510 -3.88 -14.32 -4.13
CA LYS A 510 -3.38 -15.70 -4.23
C LYS A 510 -3.10 -16.02 -5.70
N THR A 511 -2.16 -16.95 -5.92
CA THR A 511 -1.81 -17.48 -7.26
C THR A 511 -1.30 -16.45 -8.28
N GLY A 512 -0.79 -15.30 -7.84
CA GLY A 512 -0.16 -14.29 -8.71
C GLY A 512 -1.15 -13.35 -9.42
N ALA A 513 -2.40 -13.33 -8.98
CA ALA A 513 -3.42 -12.40 -9.43
C ALA A 513 -3.21 -10.97 -8.89
N SER A 514 -3.90 -10.00 -9.50
CA SER A 514 -3.85 -8.59 -9.13
C SER A 514 -5.23 -8.04 -8.78
N ALA A 515 -5.25 -6.96 -7.99
CA ALA A 515 -6.47 -6.25 -7.63
C ALA A 515 -6.24 -4.73 -7.72
N VAL A 516 -7.27 -3.99 -8.10
CA VAL A 516 -7.24 -2.52 -8.12
C VAL A 516 -8.11 -1.96 -7.01
N ILE A 517 -7.65 -0.89 -6.37
CA ILE A 517 -8.44 -0.11 -5.41
C ILE A 517 -8.55 1.32 -5.93
N LEU A 518 -9.78 1.82 -6.03
CA LEU A 518 -10.12 3.22 -6.22
C LEU A 518 -10.46 3.81 -4.85
N ARG A 519 -9.56 4.64 -4.32
CA ARG A 519 -9.74 5.31 -3.02
C ARG A 519 -10.30 6.71 -3.18
N VAL A 520 -11.34 7.01 -2.40
CA VAL A 520 -11.96 8.35 -2.28
C VAL A 520 -11.74 8.96 -0.89
N GLY A 521 -12.01 10.26 -0.75
CA GLY A 521 -11.82 11.01 0.50
C GLY A 521 -10.41 11.57 0.72
N GLY A 522 -9.55 11.49 -0.31
CA GLY A 522 -8.18 12.00 -0.30
C GLY A 522 -8.02 13.47 -0.73
N LEU A 523 -6.78 13.85 -1.08
CA LEU A 523 -6.48 15.17 -1.65
C LEU A 523 -7.01 15.32 -3.07
N SER A 524 -6.76 14.31 -3.89
CA SER A 524 -7.43 14.12 -5.17
C SER A 524 -8.73 13.34 -4.96
N ARG A 525 -9.68 13.49 -5.88
CA ARG A 525 -10.92 12.71 -5.89
C ARG A 525 -10.64 11.21 -5.93
N TRP A 526 -9.71 10.78 -6.78
CA TRP A 526 -9.34 9.39 -6.97
C TRP A 526 -7.88 9.14 -6.60
N GLN A 527 -7.63 8.11 -5.79
CA GLN A 527 -6.33 7.45 -5.70
C GLN A 527 -6.48 6.02 -6.22
N ILE A 528 -5.78 5.71 -7.30
CA ILE A 528 -5.76 4.37 -7.91
C ILE A 528 -4.57 3.61 -7.35
N GLU A 529 -4.80 2.39 -6.89
CA GLU A 529 -3.78 1.48 -6.40
C GLU A 529 -3.89 0.14 -7.11
N LEU A 530 -2.83 -0.31 -7.77
CA LEU A 530 -2.70 -1.68 -8.24
C LEU A 530 -1.93 -2.49 -7.19
N HIS A 531 -2.58 -3.52 -6.67
CA HIS A 531 -2.02 -4.47 -5.71
C HIS A 531 -1.68 -5.78 -6.42
N SER A 532 -0.49 -6.32 -6.13
CA SER A 532 0.00 -7.59 -6.65
C SER A 532 0.95 -8.25 -5.65
N ALA A 533 1.37 -9.49 -5.92
CA ALA A 533 2.45 -10.14 -5.16
C ALA A 533 3.79 -9.37 -5.25
N GLU A 534 3.99 -8.60 -6.32
CA GLU A 534 5.16 -7.72 -6.46
C GLU A 534 5.03 -6.46 -5.60
N GLY A 535 3.83 -6.06 -5.19
CA GLY A 535 3.61 -4.92 -4.32
C GLY A 535 2.61 -3.95 -4.92
N ILE A 536 2.75 -2.67 -4.56
CA ILE A 536 1.72 -1.66 -4.80
C ILE A 536 2.27 -0.52 -5.65
N THR A 537 1.63 -0.27 -6.78
CA THR A 537 1.84 0.93 -7.62
C THR A 537 0.61 1.81 -7.53
N ARG A 538 0.79 3.12 -7.32
CA ARG A 538 -0.33 4.03 -7.03
C ARG A 538 -0.15 5.44 -7.60
N GLY A 539 -1.27 6.09 -7.88
CA GLY A 539 -1.33 7.47 -8.38
C GLY A 539 -2.66 8.14 -8.03
N GLY A 540 -2.69 9.47 -8.01
CA GLY A 540 -3.86 10.28 -7.70
C GLY A 540 -4.31 11.12 -8.90
N THR A 541 -5.59 11.26 -9.14
CA THR A 541 -6.14 12.15 -10.17
C THR A 541 -7.49 12.70 -9.73
N ASP A 542 -7.84 13.89 -10.21
CA ASP A 542 -9.18 14.45 -10.07
C ASP A 542 -10.07 14.12 -11.28
N SER A 543 -9.50 13.55 -12.35
CA SER A 543 -10.19 13.23 -13.59
C SER A 543 -10.81 11.83 -13.58
N THR A 544 -12.14 11.77 -13.56
CA THR A 544 -12.88 10.52 -13.69
C THR A 544 -12.69 9.88 -15.09
N ASP A 545 -12.56 10.69 -16.14
CA ASP A 545 -12.30 10.17 -17.48
C ASP A 545 -10.90 9.56 -17.61
N PHE A 546 -9.93 10.08 -16.87
CA PHE A 546 -8.62 9.45 -16.78
C PHE A 546 -8.68 8.09 -16.06
N VAL A 547 -9.46 7.98 -14.98
CA VAL A 547 -9.73 6.68 -14.32
C VAL A 547 -10.37 5.68 -15.30
N ARG A 548 -11.36 6.12 -16.09
CA ARG A 548 -12.01 5.30 -17.13
C ARG A 548 -11.00 4.78 -18.16
N ARG A 549 -10.10 5.65 -18.64
CA ARG A 549 -9.05 5.28 -19.60
C ARG A 549 -8.07 4.26 -19.00
N LEU A 550 -7.59 4.49 -17.77
CA LEU A 550 -6.69 3.55 -17.09
C LEU A 550 -7.33 2.18 -16.86
N LEU A 551 -8.55 2.14 -16.33
CA LEU A 551 -9.25 0.86 -16.12
C LEU A 551 -9.72 0.22 -17.43
N GLY A 552 -9.80 0.98 -18.52
CA GLY A 552 -10.02 0.46 -19.88
C GLY A 552 -8.87 -0.41 -20.41
N LEU A 553 -7.69 -0.36 -19.78
CA LEU A 553 -6.56 -1.25 -20.10
C LEU A 553 -6.80 -2.69 -19.60
N LEU A 554 -7.76 -2.90 -18.71
CA LEU A 554 -8.11 -4.21 -18.18
C LEU A 554 -9.17 -4.86 -19.09
N PRO A 555 -8.96 -6.11 -19.56
CA PRO A 555 -9.86 -6.75 -20.50
C PRO A 555 -11.24 -7.07 -19.90
N ALA A 556 -11.27 -7.42 -18.61
CA ALA A 556 -12.48 -7.70 -17.85
C ALA A 556 -12.32 -7.23 -16.41
N ARG A 557 -13.38 -6.68 -15.83
CA ARG A 557 -13.39 -6.00 -14.52
C ARG A 557 -14.57 -6.45 -13.67
N ARG A 558 -14.28 -6.75 -12.42
CA ARG A 558 -15.29 -6.97 -11.39
C ARG A 558 -15.31 -5.72 -10.52
N ILE A 559 -16.23 -4.80 -10.81
CA ILE A 559 -16.37 -3.53 -10.10
C ILE A 559 -17.10 -3.79 -8.79
N ILE A 560 -16.46 -3.49 -7.66
CA ILE A 560 -16.98 -3.81 -6.32
C ILE A 560 -17.13 -2.52 -5.54
N TYR A 561 -18.36 -2.07 -5.35
CA TYR A 561 -18.65 -1.00 -4.40
C TYR A 561 -18.45 -1.53 -2.98
N SER A 562 -17.58 -0.91 -2.18
CA SER A 562 -17.47 -1.17 -0.75
C SER A 562 -17.91 0.03 0.09
N CYS A 563 -17.37 1.21 -0.17
CA CYS A 563 -17.69 2.42 0.57
C CYS A 563 -17.19 3.66 -0.17
N ALA A 564 -18.06 4.67 -0.35
CA ALA A 564 -17.70 5.97 -0.93
C ALA A 564 -17.75 7.12 0.10
N VAL A 565 -17.81 6.82 1.40
CA VAL A 565 -17.88 7.84 2.45
C VAL A 565 -16.65 8.75 2.37
N GLY A 566 -16.92 10.06 2.30
CA GLY A 566 -15.90 11.09 2.15
C GLY A 566 -15.60 11.50 0.71
N ASP A 567 -16.21 10.85 -0.30
CA ASP A 567 -16.20 11.40 -1.66
C ASP A 567 -16.91 12.76 -1.71
N ARG A 568 -16.41 13.66 -2.56
CA ARG A 568 -16.91 15.04 -2.67
C ARG A 568 -18.18 15.13 -3.50
N ASP A 569 -18.45 14.12 -4.32
CA ASP A 569 -19.57 14.10 -5.26
C ASP A 569 -20.21 12.70 -5.32
N ALA A 570 -20.52 12.16 -4.15
CA ALA A 570 -20.97 10.79 -3.98
C ALA A 570 -22.28 10.47 -4.72
N VAL A 571 -23.12 11.47 -5.03
CA VAL A 571 -24.33 11.29 -5.86
C VAL A 571 -24.01 10.84 -7.29
N SER A 572 -22.85 11.23 -7.83
CA SER A 572 -22.41 10.81 -9.17
C SER A 572 -21.74 9.43 -9.19
N MET A 573 -21.41 8.89 -8.01
CA MET A 573 -20.67 7.63 -7.88
C MET A 573 -21.34 6.44 -8.59
N PRO A 574 -22.67 6.24 -8.50
CA PRO A 574 -23.38 5.21 -9.26
C PRO A 574 -23.08 5.23 -10.76
N GLU A 575 -23.21 6.39 -11.39
CA GLU A 575 -22.96 6.58 -12.82
C GLU A 575 -21.50 6.27 -13.17
N VAL A 576 -20.57 6.72 -12.33
CA VAL A 576 -19.14 6.42 -12.51
C VAL A 576 -18.89 4.91 -12.47
N LEU A 577 -19.36 4.21 -11.45
CA LEU A 577 -19.13 2.77 -11.30
C LEU A 577 -19.74 1.96 -12.44
N ILE A 578 -20.97 2.30 -12.87
CA ILE A 578 -21.60 1.68 -14.04
C ILE A 578 -20.76 1.94 -15.28
N SER A 579 -20.27 3.16 -15.48
CA SER A 579 -19.45 3.52 -16.63
C SER A 579 -18.09 2.82 -16.69
N LEU A 580 -17.62 2.22 -15.58
CA LEU A 580 -16.41 1.42 -15.51
C LEU A 580 -16.64 -0.04 -15.93
N ALA A 581 -17.88 -0.52 -15.95
CA ALA A 581 -18.27 -1.85 -16.40
C ALA A 581 -18.89 -1.77 -17.82
N ARG A 582 -18.05 -1.86 -18.86
CA ARG A 582 -18.48 -1.68 -20.28
C ARG A 582 -18.41 -2.95 -21.13
N GLY A 583 -17.64 -3.95 -20.69
CA GLY A 583 -17.43 -5.21 -21.41
C GLY A 583 -18.48 -6.26 -21.05
N PRO A 584 -18.70 -7.27 -21.92
CA PRO A 584 -19.67 -8.35 -21.66
C PRO A 584 -19.31 -9.21 -20.43
N ASP A 585 -18.02 -9.29 -20.12
CA ASP A 585 -17.47 -10.04 -18.98
C ASP A 585 -17.34 -9.17 -17.72
N ASP A 586 -17.68 -7.89 -17.80
CA ASP A 586 -17.68 -7.03 -16.61
C ASP A 586 -18.87 -7.38 -15.71
N ARG A 587 -18.68 -7.18 -14.41
CA ARG A 587 -19.68 -7.43 -13.37
C ARG A 587 -19.62 -6.33 -12.33
N ILE A 588 -20.78 -6.00 -11.75
CA ILE A 588 -20.90 -5.04 -10.65
C ILE A 588 -21.39 -5.79 -9.41
N GLU A 589 -20.66 -5.66 -8.31
CA GLU A 589 -21.01 -6.16 -6.99
C GLU A 589 -21.12 -4.99 -6.01
N VAL A 590 -22.08 -5.06 -5.10
CA VAL A 590 -22.29 -4.04 -4.06
C VAL A 590 -22.16 -4.67 -2.69
N LEU A 591 -21.24 -4.17 -1.89
CA LEU A 591 -21.05 -4.55 -0.50
C LEU A 591 -21.55 -3.42 0.40
N VAL A 592 -22.63 -3.63 1.14
CA VAL A 592 -23.29 -2.60 1.94
C VAL A 592 -22.60 -2.45 3.30
N HIS A 593 -21.44 -1.79 3.31
CA HIS A 593 -20.69 -1.52 4.56
C HIS A 593 -21.21 -0.28 5.31
N ASP A 594 -21.98 0.56 4.64
CA ASP A 594 -22.60 1.77 5.18
C ASP A 594 -23.96 2.00 4.52
N TYR A 595 -24.70 3.02 5.00
CA TYR A 595 -25.98 3.40 4.43
C TYR A 595 -25.90 4.63 3.52
N LEU A 596 -24.73 4.93 2.96
CA LEU A 596 -24.56 6.00 1.97
C LEU A 596 -25.44 5.74 0.74
N ILE A 597 -25.69 4.46 0.41
CA ILE A 597 -26.62 4.07 -0.65
C ILE A 597 -28.08 4.48 -0.37
N PHE A 598 -28.46 4.79 0.88
CA PHE A 598 -29.82 5.19 1.25
C PHE A 598 -29.96 6.71 1.34
N SER A 599 -28.93 7.38 1.86
CA SER A 599 -28.96 8.78 2.22
C SER A 599 -27.54 9.36 2.30
N PRO A 600 -27.35 10.67 2.06
CA PRO A 600 -26.10 11.35 2.38
C PRO A 600 -25.67 11.21 3.85
N SER A 601 -26.64 11.15 4.77
CA SER A 601 -26.41 10.70 6.13
C SER A 601 -26.21 9.18 6.10
N TYR A 602 -24.97 8.76 5.84
CA TYR A 602 -24.60 7.34 5.80
C TYR A 602 -24.83 6.63 7.15
N THR A 603 -25.11 7.39 8.22
CA THR A 603 -25.47 6.88 9.53
C THR A 603 -26.98 6.82 9.79
N LEU A 604 -27.80 7.34 8.88
CA LEU A 604 -29.25 7.49 9.04
C LEU A 604 -29.68 8.34 10.24
N LEU A 605 -28.74 9.10 10.82
CA LEU A 605 -29.04 10.08 11.87
C LEU A 605 -29.56 11.35 11.21
N GLU A 606 -30.56 11.97 11.82
CA GLU A 606 -31.04 13.31 11.46
C GLU A 606 -30.07 14.39 11.96
N SER A 607 -30.34 15.65 11.62
CA SER A 607 -29.48 16.79 11.98
C SER A 607 -29.38 17.05 13.48
N ASP A 608 -30.37 16.59 14.25
CA ASP A 608 -30.37 16.54 15.71
C ASP A 608 -29.58 15.36 16.31
N GLY A 609 -29.14 14.42 15.45
CA GLY A 609 -28.36 13.24 15.81
C GLY A 609 -29.18 12.06 16.32
N ILE A 610 -30.50 12.06 16.14
CA ILE A 610 -31.39 10.96 16.52
C ILE A 610 -31.67 10.07 15.31
N TYR A 611 -31.76 8.75 15.54
CA TYR A 611 -32.15 7.77 14.53
C TYR A 611 -33.68 7.57 14.55
N ARG A 612 -34.35 7.83 13.42
CA ARG A 612 -35.81 7.66 13.28
C ARG A 612 -36.22 6.61 12.23
N GLY A 613 -35.29 5.72 11.87
CA GLY A 613 -35.50 4.71 10.83
C GLY A 613 -34.94 5.12 9.47
N VAL A 614 -35.32 4.37 8.43
CA VAL A 614 -35.00 4.74 7.04
C VAL A 614 -35.84 5.97 6.68
N PRO A 615 -35.23 7.10 6.27
CA PRO A 615 -35.97 8.32 6.02
C PRO A 615 -36.98 8.12 4.87
N THR A 616 -38.17 8.69 4.96
CA THR A 616 -39.15 8.62 3.86
C THR A 616 -38.82 9.65 2.77
N SER A 617 -39.42 9.53 1.59
CA SER A 617 -39.25 10.53 0.51
C SER A 617 -39.70 11.95 0.89
N HIS A 618 -40.52 12.07 1.94
CA HIS A 618 -41.01 13.35 2.48
C HIS A 618 -40.15 13.90 3.63
N ASN A 619 -39.09 13.20 4.04
CA ASN A 619 -38.21 13.68 5.10
C ASN A 619 -37.47 14.94 4.62
N SER A 620 -37.65 16.05 5.34
CA SER A 620 -37.09 17.37 5.04
C SER A 620 -35.87 17.74 5.90
N ASP A 621 -35.39 16.80 6.73
CA ASP A 621 -34.22 17.04 7.56
C ASP A 621 -32.97 17.29 6.68
N PRO A 622 -32.19 18.35 6.97
CA PRO A 622 -31.05 18.73 6.14
C PRO A 622 -29.92 17.68 6.13
N ALA A 623 -29.87 16.73 7.07
CA ALA A 623 -28.89 15.63 7.05
C ALA A 623 -29.06 14.69 5.84
N HIS A 624 -30.26 14.68 5.23
CA HIS A 624 -30.58 13.84 4.09
C HIS A 624 -30.49 14.58 2.74
N THR A 625 -30.01 15.82 2.73
CA THR A 625 -29.84 16.67 1.54
C THR A 625 -28.38 17.08 1.41
N VAL A 626 -27.87 17.17 0.18
CA VAL A 626 -26.50 17.66 -0.10
C VAL A 626 -26.54 18.82 -1.08
N ILE A 627 -25.65 19.79 -0.86
CA ILE A 627 -25.38 20.86 -1.82
C ILE A 627 -24.04 20.54 -2.47
N ARG A 628 -24.02 20.39 -3.80
CA ARG A 628 -22.80 20.14 -4.57
C ARG A 628 -21.95 21.42 -4.65
N ASP A 629 -20.70 21.27 -5.06
CA ASP A 629 -19.76 22.40 -5.20
C ASP A 629 -20.25 23.48 -6.19
N ASP A 630 -21.10 23.10 -7.16
CA ASP A 630 -21.73 24.01 -8.12
C ASP A 630 -23.00 24.70 -7.59
N GLY A 631 -23.39 24.43 -6.34
CA GLY A 631 -24.58 24.98 -5.69
C GLY A 631 -25.86 24.16 -5.93
N THR A 632 -25.80 23.08 -6.71
CA THR A 632 -26.96 22.21 -6.97
C THR A 632 -27.38 21.50 -5.68
N ILE A 633 -28.67 21.61 -5.34
CA ILE A 633 -29.27 20.87 -4.22
C ILE A 633 -29.69 19.49 -4.71
N VAL A 634 -29.21 18.45 -4.04
CA VAL A 634 -29.56 17.05 -4.27
C VAL A 634 -30.48 16.60 -3.16
N THR A 635 -31.75 16.32 -3.51
CA THR A 635 -32.74 15.83 -2.55
C THR A 635 -32.50 14.35 -2.23
N LEU A 636 -33.10 13.86 -1.14
CA LEU A 636 -33.08 12.43 -0.80
C LEU A 636 -33.64 11.56 -1.93
N ASN A 637 -34.64 12.04 -2.68
CA ASN A 637 -35.23 11.30 -3.79
C ASN A 637 -34.26 11.21 -4.97
N ASP A 638 -33.58 12.30 -5.32
CA ASP A 638 -32.55 12.30 -6.37
C ASP A 638 -31.39 11.38 -6.00
N TRP A 639 -30.98 11.43 -4.73
CA TRP A 639 -29.96 10.55 -4.17
C TRP A 639 -30.33 9.08 -4.32
N ARG A 640 -31.54 8.70 -3.87
CA ARG A 640 -32.03 7.32 -3.97
C ARG A 640 -32.19 6.86 -5.40
N LYS A 641 -32.67 7.73 -6.28
CA LYS A 641 -32.77 7.42 -7.71
C LYS A 641 -31.39 7.12 -8.29
N ALA A 642 -30.39 7.96 -8.00
CA ALA A 642 -29.02 7.74 -8.47
C ALA A 642 -28.45 6.40 -7.95
N TRP A 643 -28.49 6.16 -6.64
CA TRP A 643 -27.96 4.91 -6.05
C TRP A 643 -28.76 3.66 -6.45
N GLY A 644 -30.07 3.80 -6.65
CA GLY A 644 -30.93 2.73 -7.17
C GLY A 644 -30.44 2.19 -8.51
N THR A 645 -29.97 3.05 -9.42
CA THR A 645 -29.41 2.59 -10.71
C THR A 645 -28.21 1.66 -10.56
N LEU A 646 -27.36 1.87 -9.53
CA LEU A 646 -26.24 0.99 -9.25
C LEU A 646 -26.70 -0.37 -8.72
N LEU A 647 -27.70 -0.38 -7.83
CA LEU A 647 -28.27 -1.62 -7.29
C LEU A 647 -29.01 -2.43 -8.37
N GLU A 648 -29.67 -1.75 -9.31
CA GLU A 648 -30.28 -2.34 -10.50
C GLU A 648 -29.23 -2.92 -11.46
N ALA A 649 -28.10 -2.24 -11.65
CA ALA A 649 -27.01 -2.73 -12.49
C ALA A 649 -26.18 -3.85 -11.83
N ALA A 650 -26.20 -3.94 -10.50
CA ALA A 650 -25.45 -4.95 -9.75
C ALA A 650 -25.98 -6.37 -10.03
N SER A 651 -25.03 -7.30 -10.22
CA SER A 651 -25.32 -8.74 -10.31
C SER A 651 -25.47 -9.40 -8.94
N LEU A 652 -24.88 -8.81 -7.90
CA LEU A 652 -24.94 -9.31 -6.52
C LEU A 652 -24.87 -8.14 -5.54
N ILE A 653 -25.74 -8.16 -4.52
CA ILE A 653 -25.71 -7.21 -3.41
C ILE A 653 -25.52 -8.00 -2.11
N THR A 654 -24.41 -7.75 -1.41
CA THR A 654 -24.08 -8.40 -0.15
C THR A 654 -24.34 -7.45 1.02
N VAL A 655 -25.13 -7.92 1.97
CA VAL A 655 -25.36 -7.27 3.27
C VAL A 655 -24.82 -8.15 4.39
N PHE A 656 -24.52 -7.55 5.55
CA PHE A 656 -23.78 -8.24 6.62
C PHE A 656 -24.65 -8.63 7.82
N SER A 657 -25.95 -8.34 7.78
CA SER A 657 -26.94 -8.73 8.78
C SER A 657 -28.35 -8.79 8.19
N GLU A 658 -29.26 -9.51 8.85
CA GLU A 658 -30.68 -9.49 8.49
C GLU A 658 -31.31 -8.11 8.70
N ASN A 659 -30.86 -7.34 9.71
CA ASN A 659 -31.29 -5.95 9.85
C ASN A 659 -30.97 -5.13 8.61
N SER A 660 -29.73 -5.17 8.12
CA SER A 660 -29.33 -4.46 6.90
C SER A 660 -30.14 -4.95 5.69
N ARG A 661 -30.43 -6.25 5.57
CA ARG A 661 -31.32 -6.78 4.52
C ARG A 661 -32.69 -6.10 4.55
N ASN A 662 -33.31 -6.04 5.72
CA ASN A 662 -34.63 -5.43 5.91
C ASN A 662 -34.62 -3.94 5.57
N LEU A 663 -33.58 -3.21 5.98
CA LEU A 663 -33.43 -1.78 5.65
C LEU A 663 -33.24 -1.56 4.13
N VAL A 664 -32.47 -2.42 3.45
CA VAL A 664 -32.34 -2.35 1.99
C VAL A 664 -33.68 -2.63 1.31
N CYS A 665 -34.41 -3.68 1.72
CA CYS A 665 -35.73 -3.99 1.16
C CYS A 665 -36.75 -2.87 1.36
N LEU A 666 -36.67 -2.15 2.49
CA LEU A 666 -37.53 -1.00 2.77
C LEU A 666 -37.22 0.19 1.85
N ALA A 667 -35.94 0.44 1.56
CA ALA A 667 -35.52 1.54 0.69
C ALA A 667 -35.64 1.21 -0.81
N TYR A 668 -35.39 -0.05 -1.19
CA TYR A 668 -35.29 -0.54 -2.56
C TYR A 668 -35.91 -1.95 -2.68
N PRO A 669 -37.25 -2.06 -2.71
CA PRO A 669 -37.93 -3.36 -2.75
C PRO A 669 -37.59 -4.19 -3.98
N ASP A 670 -37.35 -3.55 -5.13
CA ASP A 670 -37.13 -4.22 -6.42
C ASP A 670 -35.82 -5.02 -6.50
N VAL A 671 -34.86 -4.74 -5.61
CA VAL A 671 -33.56 -5.45 -5.59
C VAL A 671 -33.52 -6.60 -4.58
N ALA A 672 -34.63 -6.90 -3.90
CA ALA A 672 -34.68 -7.91 -2.84
C ALA A 672 -34.20 -9.30 -3.28
N ALA A 673 -34.46 -9.69 -4.54
CA ALA A 673 -34.04 -10.97 -5.11
C ALA A 673 -32.51 -11.09 -5.31
N LYS A 674 -31.79 -9.97 -5.31
CA LYS A 674 -30.33 -9.91 -5.50
C LYS A 674 -29.55 -9.88 -4.18
N LEU A 675 -30.26 -9.77 -3.04
CA LEU A 675 -29.64 -9.65 -1.72
C LEU A 675 -29.17 -11.00 -1.19
N THR A 676 -27.91 -11.03 -0.76
CA THR A 676 -27.32 -12.14 -0.01
C THR A 676 -26.81 -11.64 1.32
N VAL A 677 -27.17 -12.32 2.41
CA VAL A 677 -26.68 -12.03 3.76
C VAL A 677 -25.42 -12.86 3.98
N THR A 678 -24.27 -12.21 4.18
CA THR A 678 -23.00 -12.88 4.47
C THR A 678 -22.28 -12.13 5.57
N PRO A 679 -22.54 -12.44 6.85
CA PRO A 679 -21.92 -11.75 7.97
C PRO A 679 -20.39 -11.82 7.91
N HIS A 680 -19.73 -10.76 8.36
CA HIS A 680 -18.28 -10.77 8.52
C HIS A 680 -17.86 -11.75 9.62
N ARG A 681 -16.59 -12.18 9.57
CA ARG A 681 -15.95 -12.96 10.62
C ARG A 681 -14.99 -12.08 11.39
N LEU A 682 -14.73 -12.44 12.64
CA LEU A 682 -13.66 -11.80 13.41
C LEU A 682 -12.32 -11.98 12.69
N LEU A 683 -11.54 -10.90 12.65
CA LEU A 683 -10.25 -10.87 11.98
C LEU A 683 -9.19 -11.67 12.75
N HIS A 684 -9.37 -11.77 14.06
CA HIS A 684 -8.54 -12.50 14.99
C HIS A 684 -9.41 -13.14 16.05
N ASP A 685 -9.02 -14.34 16.49
CA ASP A 685 -9.68 -15.02 17.59
C ASP A 685 -9.46 -14.24 18.90
N VAL A 686 -10.56 -14.02 19.63
CA VAL A 686 -10.54 -13.47 20.98
C VAL A 686 -10.86 -14.63 21.92
N PRO A 687 -9.93 -15.07 22.78
CA PRO A 687 -10.19 -16.17 23.69
C PRO A 687 -11.22 -15.76 24.76
N PRO A 688 -12.11 -16.67 25.18
CA PRO A 688 -13.03 -16.42 26.28
C PRO A 688 -12.28 -16.07 27.56
N ILE A 689 -12.80 -15.10 28.31
CA ILE A 689 -12.20 -14.59 29.54
C ILE A 689 -13.07 -15.07 30.71
N THR A 690 -12.44 -15.68 31.71
CA THR A 690 -13.14 -16.01 32.95
C THR A 690 -13.53 -14.72 33.68
N PRO A 691 -14.83 -14.49 33.97
CA PRO A 691 -15.26 -13.31 34.70
C PRO A 691 -14.55 -13.23 36.07
N ARG A 692 -13.97 -12.07 36.39
CA ARG A 692 -13.37 -11.81 37.70
C ARG A 692 -14.13 -10.69 38.38
N LYS A 693 -14.50 -10.89 39.65
CA LYS A 693 -14.97 -9.79 40.50
C LYS A 693 -13.79 -8.86 40.77
N THR A 694 -14.05 -7.56 40.73
CA THR A 694 -13.07 -6.55 41.14
C THR A 694 -12.82 -6.66 42.64
N LYS A 695 -11.59 -6.36 43.08
CA LYS A 695 -11.21 -6.50 44.51
C LYS A 695 -12.05 -5.63 45.45
N ASP A 696 -12.59 -4.53 44.94
CA ASP A 696 -13.42 -3.55 45.63
C ASP A 696 -14.92 -3.76 45.38
N GLY A 697 -15.32 -4.79 44.62
CA GLY A 697 -16.72 -5.07 44.28
C GLY A 697 -17.37 -4.11 43.27
N VAL A 698 -16.71 -2.99 42.93
CA VAL A 698 -17.24 -2.00 42.00
C VAL A 698 -17.04 -2.48 40.56
N PRO A 699 -18.11 -2.66 39.76
CA PRO A 699 -17.99 -3.14 38.39
C PRO A 699 -17.26 -2.13 37.49
N VAL A 700 -16.64 -2.65 36.43
CA VAL A 700 -15.98 -1.85 35.40
C VAL A 700 -16.65 -2.12 34.07
N ILE A 701 -17.15 -1.05 33.46
CA ILE A 701 -17.76 -1.01 32.12
C ILE A 701 -16.64 -0.72 31.12
N GLY A 702 -16.40 -1.67 30.24
CA GLY A 702 -15.50 -1.52 29.10
C GLY A 702 -16.26 -1.03 27.86
N VAL A 703 -15.60 -0.24 27.02
CA VAL A 703 -16.08 0.15 25.69
C VAL A 703 -14.95 -0.08 24.68
N LEU A 704 -15.25 -0.79 23.58
CA LEU A 704 -14.28 -1.09 22.52
C LEU A 704 -14.43 -0.13 21.34
N GLY A 705 -13.30 0.33 20.79
CA GLY A 705 -13.22 1.03 19.51
C GLY A 705 -13.08 2.55 19.59
N ASN A 706 -12.92 3.16 18.42
CA ASN A 706 -12.89 4.62 18.29
C ASN A 706 -14.30 5.19 18.35
N ILE A 707 -14.61 5.97 19.39
CA ILE A 707 -15.97 6.46 19.70
C ILE A 707 -16.13 7.90 19.25
N GLY A 708 -16.74 8.08 18.08
CA GLY A 708 -17.24 9.36 17.58
C GLY A 708 -18.68 9.64 18.00
N TYR A 709 -19.25 10.74 17.50
CA TYR A 709 -20.65 11.11 17.72
C TYR A 709 -21.63 9.95 17.48
N GLN A 710 -21.65 9.39 16.27
CA GLN A 710 -22.54 8.31 15.86
C GLN A 710 -22.33 7.01 16.64
N LYS A 711 -21.14 6.82 17.22
CA LYS A 711 -20.83 5.68 18.08
C LYS A 711 -21.16 5.95 19.56
N GLY A 712 -21.83 7.06 19.88
CA GLY A 712 -22.37 7.34 21.21
C GLY A 712 -21.41 8.01 22.18
N ILE A 713 -20.48 8.86 21.71
CA ILE A 713 -19.60 9.58 22.66
C ILE A 713 -20.36 10.51 23.61
N THR A 714 -21.53 11.03 23.19
CA THR A 714 -22.42 11.82 24.04
C THR A 714 -23.01 10.96 25.16
N VAL A 715 -23.47 9.75 24.84
CA VAL A 715 -23.92 8.76 25.83
C VAL A 715 -22.81 8.46 26.85
N LEU A 716 -21.58 8.23 26.39
CA LEU A 716 -20.46 7.98 27.29
C LEU A 716 -20.08 9.19 28.15
N ARG A 717 -20.18 10.41 27.59
CA ARG A 717 -19.95 11.64 28.35
C ARG A 717 -20.94 11.74 29.49
N ASP A 718 -22.22 11.57 29.21
CA ASP A 718 -23.29 11.75 30.19
C ASP A 718 -23.24 10.62 31.24
N LEU A 719 -23.03 9.37 30.82
CA LEU A 719 -22.75 8.25 31.71
C LEU A 719 -21.52 8.50 32.60
N SER A 720 -20.42 9.03 32.04
CA SER A 720 -19.21 9.31 32.83
C SER A 720 -19.44 10.38 33.90
N GLN A 721 -20.30 11.36 33.63
CA GLN A 721 -20.67 12.38 34.60
C GLN A 721 -21.55 11.81 35.70
N GLU A 722 -22.49 10.92 35.35
CA GLU A 722 -23.35 10.26 36.33
C GLU A 722 -22.56 9.32 37.26
N LEU A 723 -21.61 8.57 36.71
CA LEU A 723 -20.69 7.74 37.49
C LEU A 723 -19.80 8.54 38.47
N VAL A 724 -19.54 9.83 38.21
CA VAL A 724 -18.85 10.69 39.19
C VAL A 724 -19.72 10.96 40.41
N LYS A 725 -21.04 11.10 40.22
CA LYS A 725 -22.00 11.42 41.29
C LYS A 725 -22.26 10.19 42.16
N ASN A 726 -22.60 9.06 41.55
CA ASN A 726 -23.11 7.89 42.27
C ASN A 726 -22.06 6.80 42.54
N ARG A 727 -20.93 6.80 41.82
CA ARG A 727 -19.82 5.83 41.95
C ARG A 727 -20.21 4.35 41.84
N ARG A 728 -21.33 4.05 41.17
CA ARG A 728 -21.86 2.68 41.03
C ARG A 728 -21.00 1.79 40.12
N ALA A 729 -20.21 2.38 39.22
CA ALA A 729 -19.29 1.67 38.33
C ALA A 729 -18.09 2.55 37.90
N ARG A 730 -17.11 1.95 37.22
CA ARG A 730 -15.99 2.64 36.55
C ARG A 730 -16.11 2.48 35.04
N LEU A 731 -15.64 3.49 34.28
CA LEU A 731 -15.67 3.49 32.82
C LEU A 731 -14.27 3.43 32.22
N VAL A 732 -14.05 2.49 31.30
CA VAL A 732 -12.80 2.30 30.56
C VAL A 732 -13.09 2.21 29.07
N VAL A 733 -12.45 3.07 28.28
CA VAL A 733 -12.52 3.06 26.82
C VAL A 733 -11.22 2.50 26.26
N LEU A 734 -11.32 1.35 25.59
CA LEU A 734 -10.26 0.74 24.80
C LEU A 734 -10.39 1.24 23.36
N GLY A 735 -9.77 2.37 23.08
CA GLY A 735 -9.83 3.10 21.81
C GLY A 735 -9.66 4.60 22.03
N ASN A 736 -9.87 5.39 20.99
CA ASN A 736 -9.86 6.84 21.06
C ASN A 736 -11.28 7.42 21.11
N THR A 737 -11.43 8.59 21.72
CA THR A 737 -12.70 9.31 21.76
C THR A 737 -12.61 10.62 20.99
N GLU A 738 -13.75 11.12 20.52
CA GLU A 738 -13.81 12.42 19.86
C GLU A 738 -13.47 13.56 20.84
N PRO A 739 -12.42 14.37 20.57
CA PRO A 739 -11.97 15.41 21.50
C PRO A 739 -12.99 16.53 21.77
N ALA A 740 -14.04 16.65 20.94
CA ALA A 740 -15.11 17.61 21.14
C ALA A 740 -16.01 17.26 22.35
N TYR A 741 -16.02 16.00 22.78
CA TYR A 741 -16.86 15.48 23.86
C TYR A 741 -15.98 14.82 24.95
N PRO A 742 -15.32 15.62 25.80
CA PRO A 742 -14.44 15.08 26.83
C PRO A 742 -15.25 14.30 27.88
N LEU A 743 -14.77 13.11 28.22
CA LEU A 743 -15.28 12.33 29.34
C LEU A 743 -14.84 12.92 30.68
N ALA A 744 -15.53 12.57 31.76
CA ALA A 744 -15.13 12.91 33.12
C ALA A 744 -13.71 12.38 33.44
N ALA A 745 -13.00 13.08 34.34
CA ALA A 745 -11.61 12.73 34.68
C ALA A 745 -11.45 11.35 35.33
N SER A 746 -12.53 10.77 35.86
CA SER A 746 -12.60 9.42 36.41
C SER A 746 -12.64 8.32 35.33
N ALA A 747 -13.04 8.64 34.10
CA ALA A 747 -13.06 7.70 32.99
C ALA A 747 -11.64 7.51 32.42
N HIS A 748 -11.27 6.26 32.14
CA HIS A 748 -9.94 5.94 31.61
C HIS A 748 -9.99 5.68 30.10
N ILE A 749 -9.16 6.38 29.34
CA ILE A 749 -9.02 6.20 27.89
C ILE A 749 -7.67 5.57 27.60
N HIS A 750 -7.67 4.35 27.06
CA HIS A 750 -6.46 3.61 26.76
C HIS A 750 -5.75 4.11 25.48
N GLY A 751 -6.52 4.39 24.43
CA GLY A 751 -6.02 4.58 23.06
C GLY A 751 -6.16 3.32 22.21
N ASP A 752 -5.47 3.31 21.06
CA ASP A 752 -5.50 2.18 20.11
C ASP A 752 -5.13 0.85 20.77
N TYR A 753 -5.77 -0.23 20.33
CA TYR A 753 -5.51 -1.60 20.77
C TYR A 753 -5.46 -2.54 19.57
N ARG A 754 -4.79 -3.70 19.71
CA ARG A 754 -4.97 -4.82 18.79
C ARG A 754 -5.94 -5.82 19.40
N VAL A 755 -6.72 -6.51 18.57
CA VAL A 755 -7.73 -7.49 19.00
C VAL A 755 -7.12 -8.55 19.94
N GLN A 756 -5.91 -9.02 19.63
CA GLN A 756 -5.14 -9.96 20.45
C GLN A 756 -4.77 -9.44 21.86
N ASP A 757 -4.79 -8.12 22.09
CA ASP A 757 -4.46 -7.52 23.39
C ASP A 757 -5.70 -7.42 24.31
N ILE A 758 -6.91 -7.67 23.81
CA ILE A 758 -8.16 -7.53 24.59
C ILE A 758 -8.11 -8.30 25.92
N PRO A 759 -7.69 -9.58 25.97
CA PRO A 759 -7.65 -10.32 27.24
C PRO A 759 -6.75 -9.67 28.29
N ALA A 760 -5.58 -9.19 27.86
CA ALA A 760 -4.63 -8.51 28.72
C ALA A 760 -5.19 -7.17 29.23
N LEU A 761 -5.87 -6.41 28.37
CA LEU A 761 -6.49 -5.14 28.74
C LEU A 761 -7.67 -5.33 29.68
N VAL A 762 -8.49 -6.36 29.48
CA VAL A 762 -9.58 -6.73 30.39
C VAL A 762 -9.03 -7.04 31.77
N ALA A 763 -7.99 -7.88 31.87
CA ALA A 763 -7.34 -8.21 33.13
C ALA A 763 -6.73 -6.98 33.81
N ARG A 764 -6.04 -6.13 33.03
CA ARG A 764 -5.38 -4.90 33.52
C ARG A 764 -6.37 -3.91 34.15
N TYR A 765 -7.51 -3.70 33.49
CA TYR A 765 -8.49 -2.72 33.94
C TYR A 765 -9.60 -3.31 34.81
N GLY A 766 -9.64 -4.64 34.95
CA GLY A 766 -10.69 -5.34 35.68
C GLY A 766 -12.06 -5.22 35.03
N ILE A 767 -12.11 -5.21 33.68
CA ILE A 767 -13.37 -5.06 32.93
C ILE A 767 -14.29 -6.25 33.24
N THR A 768 -15.52 -5.94 33.65
CA THR A 768 -16.51 -6.95 34.06
C THR A 768 -17.65 -7.11 33.06
N ARG A 769 -17.90 -6.09 32.25
CA ARG A 769 -19.00 -6.02 31.29
C ARG A 769 -18.68 -5.01 30.19
N TRP A 770 -19.31 -5.16 29.04
CA TRP A 770 -19.12 -4.29 27.88
C TRP A 770 -20.36 -3.46 27.60
N LEU A 771 -20.15 -2.22 27.17
CA LEU A 771 -21.16 -1.37 26.58
C LEU A 771 -20.79 -1.07 25.13
N ILE A 772 -21.75 -1.24 24.22
CA ILE A 772 -21.73 -0.82 22.82
C ILE A 772 -22.66 0.40 22.68
N PRO A 773 -22.15 1.63 22.83
CA PRO A 773 -22.98 2.83 22.92
C PRO A 773 -23.46 3.36 21.55
N SER A 774 -23.38 2.56 20.48
CA SER A 774 -23.64 3.02 19.12
C SER A 774 -25.11 3.43 18.92
N ILE A 775 -25.35 4.69 18.57
CA ILE A 775 -26.69 5.30 18.45
C ILE A 775 -27.25 5.25 17.01
N TRP A 776 -26.53 4.60 16.11
CA TRP A 776 -26.91 4.40 14.72
C TRP A 776 -26.94 2.91 14.40
N PRO A 777 -27.77 2.45 13.44
CA PRO A 777 -27.71 1.06 13.03
C PRO A 777 -26.36 0.80 12.36
N GLU A 778 -25.55 -0.10 12.90
CA GLU A 778 -24.35 -0.57 12.20
C GLU A 778 -24.75 -1.68 11.23
N THR A 779 -24.08 -1.74 10.08
CA THR A 779 -24.24 -2.83 9.08
C THR A 779 -23.62 -4.13 9.59
N PHE A 780 -22.50 -4.00 10.29
CA PHE A 780 -21.82 -5.03 11.09
C PHE A 780 -20.90 -4.33 12.10
N SER A 781 -20.85 -4.82 13.34
CA SER A 781 -20.01 -4.24 14.39
C SER A 781 -18.93 -5.20 14.85
N TYR A 782 -17.68 -5.00 14.39
CA TYR A 782 -16.53 -5.78 14.84
C TYR A 782 -16.35 -5.69 16.36
N THR A 783 -16.48 -4.49 16.93
CA THR A 783 -16.35 -4.26 18.38
C THR A 783 -17.40 -5.01 19.20
N THR A 784 -18.62 -5.17 18.68
CA THR A 784 -19.64 -6.01 19.33
C THR A 784 -19.22 -7.47 19.33
N HIS A 785 -18.74 -7.99 18.19
CA HIS A 785 -18.33 -9.40 18.10
C HIS A 785 -17.07 -9.68 18.93
N GLU A 786 -16.13 -8.74 18.99
CA GLU A 786 -14.95 -8.81 19.85
C GLU A 786 -15.34 -8.82 21.34
N ALA A 787 -16.28 -7.96 21.75
CA ALA A 787 -16.82 -7.95 23.10
C ALA A 787 -17.52 -9.28 23.45
N LEU A 788 -18.38 -9.77 22.54
CA LEU A 788 -19.10 -11.03 22.71
C LEU A 788 -18.15 -12.23 22.84
N ALA A 789 -17.09 -12.26 22.03
CA ALA A 789 -16.10 -13.34 22.06
C ALA A 789 -15.33 -13.43 23.40
N THR A 790 -15.28 -12.34 24.19
CA THR A 790 -14.72 -12.42 25.55
C THR A 790 -15.56 -13.25 26.52
N GLY A 791 -16.83 -13.51 26.22
CA GLY A 791 -17.76 -14.21 27.13
C GLY A 791 -18.24 -13.38 28.33
N LEU A 792 -17.87 -12.11 28.43
CA LEU A 792 -18.42 -11.18 29.41
C LEU A 792 -19.81 -10.67 28.99
N PRO A 793 -20.67 -10.24 29.92
CA PRO A 793 -21.95 -9.60 29.58
C PRO A 793 -21.75 -8.39 28.67
N VAL A 794 -22.48 -8.35 27.56
CA VAL A 794 -22.46 -7.25 26.59
C VAL A 794 -23.82 -6.58 26.55
N PHE A 795 -23.81 -5.26 26.63
CA PHE A 795 -24.99 -4.43 26.52
C PHE A 795 -24.83 -3.42 25.39
N GLY A 796 -25.93 -3.04 24.74
CA GLY A 796 -25.92 -2.05 23.68
C GLY A 796 -27.33 -1.71 23.23
N PHE A 797 -27.49 -0.68 22.41
CA PHE A 797 -28.82 -0.27 21.97
C PHE A 797 -29.46 -1.29 21.02
N ASP A 798 -30.79 -1.42 21.10
CA ASP A 798 -31.59 -2.35 20.30
C ASP A 798 -31.76 -1.86 18.85
N LEU A 799 -30.64 -1.80 18.14
CA LEU A 799 -30.53 -1.14 16.84
C LEU A 799 -29.49 -1.84 15.97
N GLY A 800 -29.76 -1.94 14.67
CA GLY A 800 -28.81 -2.42 13.67
C GLY A 800 -28.31 -3.85 13.90
N ALA A 801 -27.22 -4.20 13.22
CA ALA A 801 -26.55 -5.48 13.38
C ALA A 801 -25.96 -5.69 14.78
N GLN A 802 -25.58 -4.60 15.47
CA GLN A 802 -25.06 -4.69 16.83
C GLN A 802 -26.14 -5.16 17.82
N GLY A 803 -27.36 -4.65 17.71
CA GLY A 803 -28.49 -5.05 18.57
C GLY A 803 -28.87 -6.49 18.31
N ASP A 804 -28.97 -6.91 17.04
CA ASP A 804 -29.26 -8.29 16.67
C ASP A 804 -28.22 -9.28 17.24
N ALA A 805 -26.93 -8.96 17.13
CA ALA A 805 -25.86 -9.81 17.65
C ALA A 805 -25.91 -9.92 19.19
N ILE A 806 -26.15 -8.80 19.90
CA ILE A 806 -26.27 -8.79 21.37
C ILE A 806 -27.51 -9.58 21.79
N ARG A 807 -28.65 -9.39 21.13
CA ARG A 807 -29.90 -10.12 21.42
C ARG A 807 -29.72 -11.63 21.24
N ALA A 808 -29.11 -12.04 20.13
CA ALA A 808 -28.83 -13.45 19.87
C ALA A 808 -27.90 -14.06 20.92
N ALA A 809 -26.83 -13.34 21.30
CA ALA A 809 -25.89 -13.82 22.31
C ALA A 809 -26.49 -13.84 23.73
N ALA A 810 -27.32 -12.86 24.09
CA ALA A 810 -28.02 -12.83 25.38
C ALA A 810 -29.02 -13.99 25.50
N ALA A 811 -29.74 -14.31 24.41
CA ALA A 811 -30.66 -15.46 24.39
C ALA A 811 -29.95 -16.82 24.60
N VAL A 812 -28.69 -16.94 24.18
CA VAL A 812 -27.89 -18.17 24.35
C VAL A 812 -27.18 -18.21 25.71
N SER A 813 -26.60 -17.09 26.14
CA SER A 813 -25.74 -17.04 27.33
C SER A 813 -26.48 -16.72 28.62
N GLY A 814 -27.71 -16.19 28.54
CA GLY A 814 -28.47 -15.67 29.67
C GLY A 814 -27.80 -14.45 30.33
N ARG A 815 -26.89 -13.76 29.64
CA ARG A 815 -26.12 -12.62 30.18
C ARG A 815 -26.10 -11.46 29.20
N GLY A 816 -26.16 -10.24 29.72
CA GLY A 816 -26.19 -9.03 28.89
C GLY A 816 -27.58 -8.76 28.32
N GLY A 817 -27.69 -7.85 27.37
CA GLY A 817 -28.98 -7.52 26.75
C GLY A 817 -28.98 -6.24 25.93
N VAL A 818 -30.07 -6.03 25.20
CA VAL A 818 -30.28 -4.81 24.43
C VAL A 818 -31.02 -3.75 25.26
N ILE A 819 -30.67 -2.48 25.03
CA ILE A 819 -31.25 -1.32 25.70
C ILE A 819 -32.13 -0.59 24.68
N PRO A 820 -33.41 -0.30 24.98
CA PRO A 820 -34.24 0.54 24.11
C PRO A 820 -33.61 1.93 23.94
N LEU A 821 -33.58 2.44 22.72
CA LEU A 821 -33.20 3.82 22.44
C LEU A 821 -34.46 4.62 22.15
N VAL A 822 -34.87 5.48 23.09
CA VAL A 822 -36.03 6.36 22.94
C VAL A 822 -35.65 7.66 22.22
N GLU A 823 -36.64 8.34 21.63
CA GLU A 823 -36.42 9.57 20.83
C GLU A 823 -35.76 10.72 21.61
N SER A 824 -35.92 10.77 22.94
CA SER A 824 -35.27 11.76 23.80
C SER A 824 -33.76 11.52 24.02
N GLY A 825 -33.20 10.44 23.44
CA GLY A 825 -31.86 9.97 23.71
C GLY A 825 -31.81 8.97 24.87
N ALA A 826 -30.61 8.48 25.18
CA ALA A 826 -30.42 7.50 26.25
C ALA A 826 -30.27 8.20 27.61
N ASP A 827 -31.16 7.91 28.56
CA ASP A 827 -31.02 8.35 29.95
C ASP A 827 -29.82 7.62 30.61
N PRO A 828 -28.79 8.34 31.10
CA PRO A 828 -27.65 7.73 31.77
C PRO A 828 -28.02 6.84 32.96
N ASP A 829 -29.07 7.17 33.72
CA ASP A 829 -29.50 6.38 34.87
C ASP A 829 -30.17 5.08 34.43
N GLU A 830 -31.06 5.11 33.42
CA GLU A 830 -31.66 3.90 32.85
C GLU A 830 -30.61 2.97 32.22
N VAL A 831 -29.66 3.55 31.47
CA VAL A 831 -28.53 2.80 30.89
C VAL A 831 -27.72 2.15 32.01
N LEU A 832 -27.44 2.88 33.09
CA LEU A 832 -26.68 2.37 34.23
C LEU A 832 -27.43 1.28 34.98
N ASP A 833 -28.75 1.42 35.17
CA ASP A 833 -29.59 0.41 35.81
C ASP A 833 -29.61 -0.89 35.01
N MET A 834 -29.80 -0.81 33.70
CA MET A 834 -29.73 -1.98 32.81
C MET A 834 -28.34 -2.64 32.82
N LEU A 835 -27.27 -1.83 32.83
CA LEU A 835 -25.90 -2.33 32.91
C LEU A 835 -25.58 -3.02 34.24
N LEU A 836 -26.26 -2.64 35.33
CA LEU A 836 -25.97 -3.10 36.68
C LEU A 836 -26.97 -4.13 37.22
N ASN A 837 -28.12 -4.32 36.56
CA ASN A 837 -29.14 -5.26 37.01
C ASN A 837 -28.59 -6.70 37.09
N GLU A 838 -28.62 -7.26 38.31
CA GLU A 838 -28.16 -8.63 38.61
C GLU A 838 -29.25 -9.69 38.32
N GLU A 839 -30.54 -9.32 38.21
CA GLU A 839 -31.61 -10.28 37.85
C GLU A 839 -31.53 -10.72 36.38
N VAL A 840 -30.92 -9.89 35.51
CA VAL A 840 -30.52 -10.26 34.14
C VAL A 840 -29.30 -11.21 34.15
N GLN A 841 -28.71 -11.48 35.31
CA GLN A 841 -27.57 -12.40 35.51
C GLN A 841 -27.94 -13.68 36.28
N GLU A 842 -29.10 -13.76 36.94
CA GLU A 842 -29.44 -14.86 37.87
C GLU A 842 -30.50 -15.88 37.38
N LEU A 843 -31.11 -15.72 36.20
CA LEU A 843 -32.01 -16.75 35.63
C LEU A 843 -31.31 -18.04 35.14
N CYS A 844 -30.03 -18.25 35.45
CA CYS A 844 -29.24 -19.40 34.96
C CYS A 844 -28.32 -20.04 36.03
N VAL A 845 -28.72 -20.00 37.30
CA VAL A 845 -28.21 -20.96 38.32
C VAL A 845 -29.38 -21.50 39.14
N SER A 846 -30.29 -22.21 38.47
CA SER A 846 -31.15 -23.23 39.08
C SER A 846 -31.58 -24.24 38.04
#